data_AF-A0A5B0PYD9-F1
#
_entry.id   AF-A0A5B0PYD9-F1
#
_cell.length_a   1.000
_cell.length_b   1.000
_cell.length_c   1.000
_cell.angle_alpha   90.00
_cell.angle_beta   90.00
_cell.angle_gamma   90.00
#
_symmetry.space_group_name_H-M   'P 1'
#
loop_
_entity.id
_entity.type
_entity.pdbx_description
1 polymer ?
#
loop_
_entity_poly.entity_id
_entity_poly.type
_entity_poly.pdbx_seq_one_letter_code
_entity_poly.pdbx_strand_id
1 'polypeptide(L)'
;MAQPPPSVPPNNNNLNHPLPVPPASSSSSFVPTPPHLAPHGLPAPPHLAGMPPVSYQEPAQMTQEELDLKAKKWTQFQQRKYGDKQVKTSFVDTGKQEMPPENVRKIIKDHGDLSNRKFRTDKRVHLGALKYVPHAVMKLLENMPMPWEQVREVPVIYHITGAITFVNEVPKVIPPVYHAQWASMWLSMRREKRDRRHFKRMRFPPFDDEEPPLDYGDNILDTEPLEAIQMDLDEEEDAPVFDWFYDHKPLVKKYKGVQYVNGSSYKSWQLDLGMMSTLYRIGRNLLSDFIDNNYFYLFEPKAFFTAKAMNMAIPGGARFEPLHRDAESYDDDWNEFNDINKVIIRQQIRTEYRVAFPHLYNSRPRSVHIPKYHEVKNLFIRVEDPDLPTFYFDPIIHPISSRAVAPQNQGVSHEEEIFGDADEDDFQLPDDLEPFLADKPIADDNTTSAIAMWWAPYPYNHRSGKTIRTLDVPLVKNWYMEHCPPGMPVKVRVSYQKLLKNYVLNELHKRKPKPQSKKYLFRQLKNTKFFQTTRLDWVEVGLQVCRQGYNMLNLLIHRKNLNYLHLDYNMNLKPVKTLTTKERKKSRFGNAFHLCREILRLTKLIVDCHVQYRLGNVDAFQLADGLQFTFAHVGQLTGMYRYKYKLMKQIRQCKDLKHLIYYRFNTGAVGKGPGVGFWAPGWRVWLFFMRGIVPLLERWLGNLLARQFEGRNSKGVAKTVTKQRVRTSMFSQF
;
A
#
# COMPACT_ATOMS: atom_id res chain seq x y z
N MET A 1 -61.59 5.73 21.99
CA MET A 1 -61.70 7.20 22.16
C MET A 1 -60.52 7.71 22.97
N ALA A 2 -59.52 8.21 22.26
CA ALA A 2 -58.51 9.18 22.71
C ALA A 2 -57.82 9.63 21.41
N GLN A 3 -58.00 10.89 21.02
CA GLN A 3 -57.50 11.42 19.75
C GLN A 3 -55.96 11.48 19.73
N PRO A 4 -55.30 11.14 18.60
CA PRO A 4 -53.88 11.40 18.43
C PRO A 4 -53.64 12.90 18.14
N PRO A 5 -52.48 13.45 18.54
CA PRO A 5 -52.13 14.85 18.28
C PRO A 5 -51.90 15.12 16.78
N PRO A 6 -52.12 16.35 16.30
CA PRO A 6 -52.01 16.66 14.88
C PRO A 6 -50.55 16.55 14.40
N SER A 7 -50.39 15.85 13.28
CA SER A 7 -49.16 15.71 12.52
C SER A 7 -48.70 17.07 11.98
N VAL A 8 -47.51 17.50 12.39
CA VAL A 8 -46.78 18.62 11.78
C VAL A 8 -46.34 18.19 10.38
N PRO A 9 -46.60 18.98 9.32
CA PRO A 9 -46.25 18.61 7.96
C PRO A 9 -44.73 18.58 7.76
N PRO A 10 -44.21 17.72 6.87
CA PRO A 10 -42.80 17.71 6.52
C PRO A 10 -42.45 19.02 5.81
N ASN A 11 -41.45 19.71 6.34
CA ASN A 11 -40.92 20.95 5.80
C ASN A 11 -40.31 20.67 4.42
N ASN A 12 -41.09 20.91 3.38
CA ASN A 12 -40.70 20.70 1.98
C ASN A 12 -39.85 21.90 1.52
N ASN A 13 -38.56 21.87 1.85
CA ASN A 13 -37.61 22.93 1.47
C ASN A 13 -36.40 22.35 0.72
N ASN A 14 -36.65 21.57 -0.34
CA ASN A 14 -35.59 21.06 -1.22
C ASN A 14 -36.08 20.80 -2.66
N LEU A 15 -36.60 21.84 -3.32
CA LEU A 15 -36.69 21.89 -4.78
C LEU A 15 -36.47 23.33 -5.25
N ASN A 16 -35.18 23.71 -5.35
CA ASN A 16 -34.63 24.63 -6.36
C ASN A 16 -33.16 24.86 -6.04
N HIS A 17 -32.32 23.85 -6.31
CA HIS A 17 -30.90 24.09 -6.53
C HIS A 17 -30.71 24.42 -8.01
N PRO A 18 -30.25 25.64 -8.36
CA PRO A 18 -29.97 25.98 -9.74
C PRO A 18 -28.76 25.18 -10.23
N LEU A 19 -28.83 24.77 -11.50
CA LEU A 19 -27.75 24.15 -12.27
C LEU A 19 -26.43 24.92 -12.10
N PRO A 20 -25.26 24.25 -12.08
CA PRO A 20 -23.97 24.93 -12.07
C PRO A 20 -23.74 25.60 -13.43
N VAL A 21 -23.92 26.91 -13.47
CA VAL A 21 -23.54 27.79 -14.58
C VAL A 21 -22.01 27.72 -14.75
N PRO A 22 -21.46 27.65 -15.97
CA PRO A 22 -20.02 27.73 -16.19
C PRO A 22 -19.48 29.07 -15.66
N PRO A 23 -18.22 29.15 -15.19
CA PRO A 23 -17.68 30.40 -14.69
C PRO A 23 -17.64 31.43 -15.84
N ALA A 24 -18.53 32.41 -15.81
CA ALA A 24 -18.47 33.58 -16.66
C ALA A 24 -17.21 34.37 -16.31
N SER A 25 -16.35 34.56 -17.29
CA SER A 25 -15.23 35.49 -17.27
C SER A 25 -15.73 36.90 -16.98
N SER A 26 -15.37 37.45 -15.83
CA SER A 26 -15.50 38.88 -15.56
C SER A 26 -14.52 39.65 -16.45
N SER A 27 -14.98 40.15 -17.58
CA SER A 27 -14.33 41.24 -18.30
C SER A 27 -14.70 42.56 -17.62
N SER A 28 -13.99 42.92 -16.55
CA SER A 28 -13.86 44.31 -16.13
C SER A 28 -12.51 44.80 -16.63
N SER A 29 -12.56 45.67 -17.63
CA SER A 29 -11.44 46.46 -18.12
C SER A 29 -11.00 47.43 -17.03
N PHE A 30 -10.04 47.02 -16.20
CA PHE A 30 -9.26 47.92 -15.35
C PHE A 30 -7.84 47.97 -15.92
N VAL A 31 -7.52 49.10 -16.55
CA VAL A 31 -6.17 49.43 -17.03
C VAL A 31 -5.33 49.80 -15.80
N PRO A 32 -4.24 49.10 -15.47
CA PRO A 32 -3.28 49.57 -14.48
C PRO A 32 -2.38 50.61 -15.15
N THR A 33 -2.36 51.82 -14.60
CA THR A 33 -1.39 52.86 -14.91
C THR A 33 0.03 52.39 -14.53
N PRO A 34 1.07 52.73 -15.32
CA PRO A 34 2.45 52.39 -14.97
C PRO A 34 2.94 53.20 -13.75
N PRO A 35 3.86 52.66 -12.94
CA PRO A 35 4.37 53.32 -11.73
C PRO A 35 5.25 54.52 -12.10
N HIS A 36 4.91 55.68 -11.53
CA HIS A 36 5.75 56.87 -11.52
C HIS A 36 6.95 56.61 -10.58
N LEU A 37 8.12 56.33 -11.16
CA LEU A 37 9.41 56.43 -10.47
C LEU A 37 9.97 57.82 -10.75
N ALA A 38 9.81 58.72 -9.78
CA ALA A 38 10.56 59.97 -9.73
C ALA A 38 11.98 59.70 -9.21
N PRO A 39 13.03 60.23 -9.86
CA PRO A 39 14.30 60.47 -9.18
C PRO A 39 14.37 61.93 -8.74
N HIS A 40 14.51 62.12 -7.43
CA HIS A 40 14.97 63.36 -6.82
C HIS A 40 16.37 63.75 -7.33
N GLY A 41 16.62 65.06 -7.26
CA GLY A 41 17.74 65.76 -7.89
C GLY A 41 19.15 65.40 -7.40
N LEU A 42 20.09 65.59 -8.33
CA LEU A 42 21.50 65.91 -8.10
C LEU A 42 21.92 66.97 -9.16
N PRO A 43 22.94 67.80 -8.86
CA PRO A 43 23.02 69.19 -9.31
C PRO A 43 23.66 69.37 -10.69
N ALA A 44 23.35 70.51 -11.31
CA ALA A 44 23.87 70.94 -12.61
C ALA A 44 25.39 71.22 -12.57
N PRO A 45 26.16 70.81 -13.60
CA PRO A 45 27.45 71.40 -13.93
C PRO A 45 27.29 72.63 -14.87
N PRO A 46 28.26 73.56 -14.87
CA PRO A 46 28.10 74.91 -15.38
C PRO A 46 28.23 75.02 -16.91
N HIS A 47 27.63 76.09 -17.44
CA HIS A 47 27.70 76.61 -18.81
C HIS A 47 28.90 76.16 -19.65
N LEU A 48 28.61 75.47 -20.76
CA LEU A 48 29.45 75.45 -21.96
C LEU A 48 28.66 76.09 -23.11
N ALA A 49 28.81 77.40 -23.24
CA ALA A 49 28.44 78.10 -24.46
C ALA A 49 29.40 77.66 -25.58
N GLY A 50 28.86 77.14 -26.69
CA GLY A 50 29.63 76.94 -27.93
C GLY A 50 29.50 75.58 -28.63
N MET A 51 28.31 75.00 -28.79
CA MET A 51 28.09 73.92 -29.76
C MET A 51 27.06 74.33 -30.82
N PRO A 52 27.37 74.17 -32.13
CA PRO A 52 26.45 74.52 -33.21
C PRO A 52 25.23 73.58 -33.23
N PRO A 53 24.10 74.00 -33.83
CA PRO A 53 22.88 73.22 -33.86
C PRO A 53 23.11 71.91 -34.62
N VAL A 54 22.87 70.78 -33.94
CA VAL A 54 22.85 69.45 -34.57
C VAL A 54 21.62 69.41 -35.47
N SER A 55 21.83 69.59 -36.76
CA SER A 55 20.84 69.36 -37.80
C SER A 55 20.34 67.92 -37.71
N TYR A 56 19.04 67.72 -37.51
CA TYR A 56 18.39 66.42 -37.68
C TYR A 56 18.48 66.06 -39.17
N GLN A 57 19.42 65.17 -39.53
CA GLN A 57 19.46 64.61 -40.87
C GLN A 57 18.39 63.52 -40.96
N GLU A 58 17.40 63.73 -41.81
CA GLU A 58 16.45 62.70 -42.21
C GLU A 58 17.25 61.52 -42.82
N PRO A 59 17.07 60.28 -42.34
CA PRO A 59 17.80 59.15 -42.90
C PRO A 59 17.46 59.02 -44.39
N ALA A 60 18.48 58.76 -45.21
CA ALA A 60 18.33 58.59 -46.66
C ALA A 60 17.20 57.61 -46.99
N GLN A 61 16.41 57.92 -48.04
CA GLN A 61 15.35 57.06 -48.52
C GLN A 61 15.94 55.68 -48.85
N MET A 62 15.59 54.68 -48.04
CA MET A 62 15.97 53.28 -48.28
C MET A 62 15.37 52.84 -49.61
N THR A 63 16.14 52.09 -50.36
CA THR A 63 15.65 51.46 -51.60
C THR A 63 14.55 50.44 -51.27
N GLN A 64 13.68 50.15 -52.23
CA GLN A 64 12.56 49.21 -52.03
C GLN A 64 13.04 47.82 -51.56
N GLU A 65 14.21 47.38 -52.03
CA GLU A 65 14.83 46.11 -51.61
C GLU A 65 15.27 46.10 -50.14
N GLU A 66 15.79 47.23 -49.63
CA GLU A 66 16.18 47.36 -48.22
C GLU A 66 14.97 47.38 -47.29
N LEU A 67 13.86 48.00 -47.72
CA LEU A 67 12.59 47.98 -47.00
C LEU A 67 11.99 46.58 -46.95
N ASP A 68 12.01 45.83 -48.06
CA ASP A 68 11.54 44.44 -48.09
C ASP A 68 12.38 43.52 -47.21
N LEU A 69 13.69 43.74 -47.17
CA LEU A 69 14.62 42.98 -46.33
C LEU A 69 14.42 43.31 -44.84
N LYS A 70 14.15 44.57 -44.52
CA LYS A 70 13.78 45.03 -43.17
C LYS A 70 12.42 44.48 -42.75
N ALA A 71 11.43 44.48 -43.63
CA ALA A 71 10.11 43.89 -43.40
C ALA A 71 10.22 42.38 -43.16
N LYS A 72 10.99 41.64 -43.98
CA LYS A 72 11.28 40.21 -43.74
C LYS A 72 11.95 39.97 -42.39
N LYS A 73 12.98 40.76 -42.04
CA LYS A 73 13.66 40.66 -40.74
C LYS A 73 12.71 40.98 -39.58
N TRP A 74 11.85 41.98 -39.73
CA TRP A 74 10.83 42.34 -38.74
C TRP A 74 9.79 41.24 -38.57
N THR A 75 9.27 40.67 -39.66
CA THR A 75 8.32 39.56 -39.63
C THR A 75 8.95 38.31 -39.00
N GLN A 76 10.20 37.97 -39.33
CA GLN A 76 10.93 36.87 -38.69
C GLN A 76 11.17 37.14 -37.19
N PHE A 77 11.50 38.38 -36.82
CA PHE A 77 11.67 38.77 -35.43
C PHE A 77 10.36 38.68 -34.64
N GLN A 78 9.26 39.17 -35.22
CA GLN A 78 7.91 39.11 -34.64
C GLN A 78 7.42 37.67 -34.52
N GLN A 79 7.64 36.82 -35.54
CA GLN A 79 7.32 35.39 -35.46
C GLN A 79 8.16 34.65 -34.41
N ARG A 80 9.42 35.04 -34.20
CA ARG A 80 10.27 34.45 -33.14
C ARG A 80 9.88 34.93 -31.74
N LYS A 81 9.59 36.23 -31.61
CA LYS A 81 9.26 36.89 -30.34
C LYS A 81 7.83 36.59 -29.89
N TYR A 82 6.89 36.54 -30.82
CA TYR A 82 5.47 36.31 -30.58
C TYR A 82 4.96 34.99 -31.20
N GLY A 83 5.86 34.06 -31.51
CA GLY A 83 5.46 32.70 -31.84
C GLY A 83 4.82 32.01 -30.64
N ASP A 84 3.99 30.99 -30.90
CA ASP A 84 3.22 30.25 -29.89
C ASP A 84 4.04 29.73 -28.69
N LYS A 85 5.36 29.53 -28.87
CA LYS A 85 6.30 29.09 -27.84
C LYS A 85 6.70 30.19 -26.84
N GLN A 86 6.56 31.48 -27.19
CA GLN A 86 6.95 32.61 -26.34
C GLN A 86 5.76 33.45 -25.83
N VAL A 87 4.62 33.50 -26.54
CA VAL A 87 3.46 34.34 -26.15
C VAL A 87 2.67 33.77 -24.98
N LYS A 88 2.67 32.44 -24.81
CA LYS A 88 2.03 31.84 -23.64
C LYS A 88 2.91 32.12 -22.41
N THR A 89 2.47 33.07 -21.57
CA THR A 89 3.01 33.33 -20.22
C THR A 89 3.16 32.06 -19.37
N SER A 90 2.49 30.98 -19.75
CA SER A 90 2.72 29.61 -19.28
C SER A 90 3.38 28.76 -20.37
N PHE A 91 4.71 28.63 -20.32
CA PHE A 91 5.45 27.65 -21.12
C PHE A 91 4.98 26.23 -20.79
N VAL A 92 4.45 25.51 -21.78
CA VAL A 92 4.13 24.09 -21.65
C VAL A 92 5.42 23.29 -21.87
N ASP A 93 6.11 22.97 -20.78
CA ASP A 93 7.23 22.02 -20.80
C ASP A 93 6.69 20.68 -21.33
N THR A 94 7.19 20.24 -22.49
CA THR A 94 6.85 18.94 -23.09
C THR A 94 7.29 17.77 -22.22
N GLY A 95 7.98 18.04 -21.12
CA GLY A 95 8.47 17.07 -20.17
C GLY A 95 9.68 16.32 -20.70
N LYS A 96 10.42 15.68 -19.80
CA LYS A 96 11.50 14.79 -20.21
C LYS A 96 10.94 13.53 -20.86
N GLN A 97 11.39 13.32 -22.09
CA GLN A 97 11.17 12.10 -22.86
C GLN A 97 11.91 10.90 -22.22
N GLU A 98 11.44 9.70 -22.52
CA GLU A 98 12.10 8.47 -22.08
C GLU A 98 13.35 8.23 -22.91
N MET A 99 14.47 7.94 -22.24
CA MET A 99 15.73 7.56 -22.87
C MET A 99 15.70 6.07 -23.22
N PRO A 100 16.50 5.62 -24.21
CA PRO A 100 16.69 4.21 -24.49
C PRO A 100 17.27 3.45 -23.28
N PRO A 101 16.82 2.22 -22.97
CA PRO A 101 17.30 1.46 -21.83
C PRO A 101 18.78 1.08 -21.92
N GLU A 102 19.34 0.96 -23.12
CA GLU A 102 20.76 0.68 -23.38
C GLU A 102 21.66 1.79 -22.80
N ASN A 103 21.16 3.03 -22.74
CA ASN A 103 21.92 4.16 -22.21
C ASN A 103 22.31 3.92 -20.75
N VAL A 104 21.34 3.58 -19.89
CA VAL A 104 21.63 3.33 -18.47
C VAL A 104 22.42 2.04 -18.27
N ARG A 105 22.17 0.99 -19.07
CA ARG A 105 22.98 -0.25 -19.04
C ARG A 105 24.45 0.05 -19.30
N LYS A 106 24.74 0.78 -20.39
CA LYS A 106 26.10 1.16 -20.77
C LYS A 106 26.76 2.01 -19.70
N ILE A 107 26.06 3.01 -19.16
CA ILE A 107 26.58 3.84 -18.07
C ILE A 107 26.97 2.98 -16.86
N ILE A 108 26.11 2.06 -16.42
CA ILE A 108 26.39 1.21 -15.25
C ILE A 108 27.55 0.24 -15.53
N LYS A 109 27.62 -0.33 -16.73
CA LYS A 109 28.71 -1.23 -17.16
C LYS A 109 30.05 -0.49 -17.23
N ASP A 110 30.08 0.69 -17.85
CA ASP A 110 31.29 1.53 -17.98
C ASP A 110 31.85 1.98 -16.63
N HIS A 111 30.98 2.32 -15.66
CA HIS A 111 31.42 2.73 -14.31
C HIS A 111 31.92 1.56 -13.46
N GLY A 112 31.45 0.33 -13.70
CA GLY A 112 31.90 -0.89 -13.04
C GLY A 112 31.90 -0.79 -11.51
N ASP A 113 33.06 -1.03 -10.90
CA ASP A 113 33.32 -0.93 -9.45
C ASP A 113 33.89 0.44 -9.01
N LEU A 114 33.97 1.40 -9.94
CA LEU A 114 34.58 2.72 -9.77
C LEU A 114 36.08 2.67 -9.40
N SER A 115 36.80 1.59 -9.73
CA SER A 115 38.26 1.54 -9.58
C SER A 115 38.97 2.47 -10.58
N ASN A 116 38.45 2.57 -11.80
CA ASN A 116 39.03 3.34 -12.90
C ASN A 116 39.17 4.84 -12.58
N ARG A 117 40.36 5.40 -12.89
CA ARG A 117 40.69 6.81 -12.68
C ARG A 117 39.82 7.78 -13.50
N LYS A 118 39.28 7.33 -14.64
CA LYS A 118 38.38 8.13 -15.50
C LYS A 118 37.18 8.69 -14.73
N PHE A 119 36.61 7.91 -13.81
CA PHE A 119 35.40 8.26 -13.06
C PHE A 119 35.69 8.81 -11.66
N ARG A 120 36.89 9.38 -11.44
CA ARG A 120 37.31 9.88 -10.12
C ARG A 120 36.39 10.99 -9.58
N THR A 121 35.90 11.86 -10.44
CA THR A 121 34.96 12.95 -10.09
C THR A 121 33.62 12.40 -9.61
N ASP A 122 33.17 11.28 -10.19
CA ASP A 122 31.86 10.70 -9.94
C ASP A 122 31.80 9.92 -8.63
N LYS A 123 32.95 9.51 -8.07
CA LYS A 123 33.04 8.85 -6.74
C LYS A 123 32.36 9.67 -5.64
N ARG A 124 32.46 11.01 -5.69
CA ARG A 124 31.80 11.89 -4.72
C ARG A 124 30.28 11.84 -4.84
N VAL A 125 29.77 11.79 -6.06
CA VAL A 125 28.34 11.72 -6.35
C VAL A 125 27.75 10.40 -5.89
N HIS A 126 28.43 9.28 -6.16
CA HIS A 126 28.04 7.95 -5.68
C HIS A 126 27.96 7.91 -4.14
N LEU A 127 28.96 8.43 -3.43
CA LEU A 127 28.91 8.53 -1.96
C LEU A 127 27.76 9.41 -1.48
N GLY A 128 27.47 10.53 -2.16
CA GLY A 128 26.33 11.39 -1.85
C GLY A 128 24.98 10.69 -2.01
N ALA A 129 24.86 9.83 -3.03
CA ALA A 129 23.65 9.07 -3.32
C ALA A 129 23.33 7.99 -2.27
N LEU A 130 24.31 7.56 -1.45
CA LEU A 130 24.12 6.60 -0.36
C LEU A 130 22.99 7.02 0.60
N LYS A 131 22.78 8.33 0.79
CA LYS A 131 21.68 8.88 1.58
C LYS A 131 20.31 8.36 1.13
N TYR A 132 20.10 8.18 -0.17
CA TYR A 132 18.80 7.84 -0.78
C TYR A 132 18.64 6.35 -1.10
N VAL A 133 19.67 5.52 -0.85
CA VAL A 133 19.59 4.06 -1.02
C VAL A 133 18.39 3.43 -0.30
N PRO A 134 18.06 3.78 0.97
CA PRO A 134 16.88 3.23 1.62
C PRO A 134 15.58 3.50 0.84
N HIS A 135 15.49 4.66 0.18
CA HIS A 135 14.34 5.06 -0.63
C HIS A 135 14.28 4.26 -1.94
N ALA A 136 15.42 4.06 -2.61
CA ALA A 136 15.54 3.21 -3.80
C ALA A 136 15.12 1.76 -3.50
N VAL A 137 15.64 1.18 -2.41
CA VAL A 137 15.28 -0.16 -1.97
C VAL A 137 13.79 -0.28 -1.67
N MET A 138 13.20 0.70 -0.97
CA MET A 138 11.76 0.68 -0.67
C MET A 138 10.92 0.65 -1.96
N LYS A 139 11.28 1.46 -2.97
CA LYS A 139 10.56 1.52 -4.24
C LYS A 139 10.76 0.29 -5.11
N LEU A 140 11.96 -0.29 -5.09
CA LEU A 140 12.26 -1.57 -5.74
C LEU A 140 11.39 -2.68 -5.16
N LEU A 141 11.44 -2.87 -3.83
CA LEU A 141 10.70 -3.93 -3.15
C LEU A 141 9.18 -3.72 -3.20
N GLU A 142 8.70 -2.47 -3.25
CA GLU A 142 7.27 -2.16 -3.43
C GLU A 142 6.75 -2.65 -4.79
N ASN A 143 7.58 -2.67 -5.83
CA ASN A 143 7.19 -3.07 -7.19
C ASN A 143 7.66 -4.48 -7.57
N MET A 144 7.88 -5.37 -6.60
CA MET A 144 8.26 -6.77 -6.85
C MET A 144 7.22 -7.49 -7.73
N PRO A 145 7.63 -8.23 -8.80
CA PRO A 145 6.73 -9.01 -9.64
C PRO A 145 5.87 -9.97 -8.81
N MET A 146 4.59 -10.08 -9.17
CA MET A 146 3.69 -11.02 -8.51
C MET A 146 3.90 -12.43 -9.07
N PRO A 147 3.51 -13.51 -8.37
CA PRO A 147 3.86 -14.89 -8.78
C PRO A 147 3.29 -15.33 -10.14
N TRP A 148 2.25 -14.65 -10.62
CA TRP A 148 1.62 -14.87 -11.93
C TRP A 148 2.26 -14.06 -13.07
N GLU A 149 3.25 -13.23 -12.77
CA GLU A 149 3.99 -12.42 -13.75
C GLU A 149 5.40 -13.00 -13.95
N GLN A 150 5.78 -13.23 -15.21
CA GLN A 150 7.14 -13.66 -15.56
C GLN A 150 8.14 -12.49 -15.52
N VAL A 151 7.75 -11.37 -16.13
CA VAL A 151 8.56 -10.16 -16.31
C VAL A 151 7.71 -8.95 -15.97
N ARG A 152 8.32 -7.96 -15.32
CA ARG A 152 7.67 -6.67 -15.05
C ARG A 152 8.58 -5.53 -15.46
N GLU A 153 8.17 -4.81 -16.50
CA GLU A 153 8.79 -3.54 -16.84
C GLU A 153 8.28 -2.41 -15.96
N VAL A 154 9.21 -1.75 -15.28
CA VAL A 154 8.91 -0.62 -14.40
C VAL A 154 9.52 0.67 -14.95
N PRO A 155 8.84 1.82 -14.78
CA PRO A 155 9.42 3.12 -15.10
C PRO A 155 10.47 3.47 -14.05
N VAL A 156 11.60 3.98 -14.51
CA VAL A 156 12.79 4.23 -13.70
C VAL A 156 13.24 5.68 -13.83
N ILE A 157 13.68 6.26 -12.72
CA ILE A 157 14.45 7.50 -12.69
C ILE A 157 15.88 7.15 -12.27
N TYR A 158 16.87 7.41 -13.12
CA TYR A 158 18.28 7.13 -12.84
C TYR A 158 19.12 8.41 -12.92
N HIS A 159 20.18 8.45 -12.12
CA HIS A 159 21.16 9.55 -12.18
C HIS A 159 22.02 9.42 -13.46
N ILE A 160 22.36 10.53 -14.12
CA ILE A 160 23.11 10.54 -15.40
C ILE A 160 24.48 9.83 -15.33
N THR A 161 25.08 9.71 -14.14
CA THR A 161 26.34 8.99 -13.92
C THR A 161 26.13 7.55 -13.43
N GLY A 162 24.90 7.02 -13.45
CA GLY A 162 24.60 5.70 -12.90
C GLY A 162 24.69 5.59 -11.37
N ALA A 163 24.78 6.71 -10.66
CA ALA A 163 25.01 6.71 -9.22
C ALA A 163 23.90 6.03 -8.43
N ILE A 164 22.63 6.25 -8.80
CA ILE A 164 21.48 5.61 -8.16
C ILE A 164 20.33 5.48 -9.14
N THR A 165 19.59 4.39 -9.01
CA THR A 165 18.41 4.06 -9.80
C THR A 165 17.18 3.96 -8.88
N PHE A 166 16.08 4.64 -9.23
CA PHE A 166 14.81 4.61 -8.50
C PHE A 166 13.70 4.06 -9.38
N VAL A 167 12.91 3.12 -8.86
CA VAL A 167 11.62 2.75 -9.48
C VAL A 167 10.60 3.86 -9.23
N ASN A 168 10.11 4.48 -10.29
CA ASN A 168 9.17 5.61 -10.26
C ASN A 168 7.72 5.16 -10.46
N GLU A 169 7.31 4.14 -9.73
CA GLU A 169 5.96 3.59 -9.82
C GLU A 169 5.37 3.32 -8.45
N VAL A 170 4.07 3.61 -8.30
CA VAL A 170 3.27 3.17 -7.16
C VAL A 170 2.37 2.04 -7.65
N PRO A 171 2.54 0.80 -7.16
CA PRO A 171 1.80 -0.35 -7.65
C PRO A 171 0.35 -0.25 -7.19
N LYS A 172 -0.54 0.01 -8.14
CA LYS A 172 -1.97 0.09 -7.88
C LYS A 172 -2.65 -1.12 -8.50
N VAL A 173 -3.65 -1.61 -7.78
CA VAL A 173 -4.43 -2.77 -8.18
C VAL A 173 -5.91 -2.51 -7.94
N ILE A 174 -6.73 -3.21 -8.72
CA ILE A 174 -8.17 -3.32 -8.50
C ILE A 174 -8.36 -4.31 -7.34
N PRO A 175 -8.94 -3.91 -6.19
CA PRO A 175 -9.05 -4.77 -5.02
C PRO A 175 -9.65 -6.17 -5.26
N PRO A 176 -10.82 -6.33 -5.92
CA PRO A 176 -11.39 -7.66 -6.15
C PRO A 176 -10.52 -8.53 -7.08
N VAL A 177 -9.91 -7.95 -8.11
CA VAL A 177 -9.00 -8.66 -9.02
C VAL A 177 -7.77 -9.16 -8.28
N TYR A 178 -7.08 -8.30 -7.53
CA TYR A 178 -5.88 -8.67 -6.79
C TYR A 178 -6.16 -9.71 -5.69
N HIS A 179 -7.33 -9.61 -5.04
CA HIS A 179 -7.75 -10.61 -4.07
C HIS A 179 -7.99 -11.97 -4.74
N ALA A 180 -8.70 -12.00 -5.88
CA ALA A 180 -8.94 -13.20 -6.66
C ALA A 180 -7.65 -13.81 -7.23
N GLN A 181 -6.72 -13.01 -7.75
CA GLN A 181 -5.40 -13.46 -8.21
C GLN A 181 -4.66 -14.20 -7.09
N TRP A 182 -4.58 -13.62 -5.89
CA TRP A 182 -3.97 -14.31 -4.74
C TRP A 182 -4.74 -15.55 -4.27
N ALA A 183 -6.07 -15.59 -4.47
CA ALA A 183 -6.86 -16.79 -4.20
C ALA A 183 -6.55 -17.91 -5.19
N SER A 184 -6.39 -17.59 -6.48
CA SER A 184 -5.92 -18.56 -7.48
C SER A 184 -4.51 -19.07 -7.15
N MET A 185 -3.62 -18.21 -6.65
CA MET A 185 -2.29 -18.61 -6.19
C MET A 185 -2.37 -19.57 -5.00
N TRP A 186 -3.29 -19.32 -4.06
CA TRP A 186 -3.51 -20.20 -2.92
C TRP A 186 -3.93 -21.61 -3.36
N LEU A 187 -4.86 -21.71 -4.32
CA LEU A 187 -5.29 -23.00 -4.87
C LEU A 187 -4.16 -23.71 -5.62
N SER A 188 -3.50 -23.01 -6.55
CA SER A 188 -2.44 -23.57 -7.40
C SER A 188 -1.27 -24.08 -6.56
N MET A 189 -0.80 -23.28 -5.58
CA MET A 189 0.28 -23.70 -4.70
C MET A 189 -0.12 -24.89 -3.78
N ARG A 190 -1.39 -25.00 -3.38
CA ARG A 190 -1.86 -26.15 -2.58
C ARG A 190 -1.94 -27.42 -3.41
N ARG A 191 -2.45 -27.34 -4.65
CA ARG A 191 -2.46 -28.45 -5.61
C ARG A 191 -1.04 -28.92 -5.90
N GLU A 192 -0.14 -28.00 -6.27
CA GLU A 192 1.26 -28.32 -6.55
C GLU A 192 1.96 -28.99 -5.35
N LYS A 193 1.72 -28.49 -4.13
CA LYS A 193 2.31 -29.09 -2.92
C LYS A 193 1.75 -30.48 -2.61
N ARG A 194 0.48 -30.73 -2.91
CA ARG A 194 -0.14 -32.05 -2.75
C ARG A 194 0.45 -33.05 -3.74
N ASP A 195 0.61 -32.63 -4.99
CA ASP A 195 0.93 -33.52 -6.11
C ASP A 195 2.44 -33.77 -6.24
N ARG A 196 3.27 -32.79 -5.87
CA ARG A 196 4.73 -32.91 -5.94
C ARG A 196 5.28 -33.78 -4.81
N ARG A 197 5.84 -34.95 -5.16
CA ARG A 197 6.46 -35.91 -4.21
C ARG A 197 7.59 -35.31 -3.36
N HIS A 198 8.50 -34.55 -3.97
CA HIS A 198 9.63 -33.92 -3.28
C HIS A 198 9.77 -32.45 -3.66
N PHE A 199 9.33 -31.57 -2.76
CA PHE A 199 9.53 -30.13 -2.93
C PHE A 199 10.90 -29.70 -2.39
N LYS A 200 11.85 -29.42 -3.28
CA LYS A 200 13.18 -28.90 -2.92
C LYS A 200 13.15 -27.38 -2.79
N ARG A 201 13.35 -26.85 -1.58
CA ARG A 201 13.52 -25.40 -1.37
C ARG A 201 14.86 -24.93 -1.95
N MET A 202 14.87 -23.72 -2.51
CA MET A 202 16.11 -23.06 -2.96
C MET A 202 17.12 -22.86 -1.80
N ARG A 203 18.41 -22.82 -2.14
CA ARG A 203 19.47 -22.57 -1.15
C ARG A 203 19.59 -21.06 -0.88
N PHE A 204 19.96 -20.73 0.36
CA PHE A 204 20.18 -19.36 0.81
C PHE A 204 21.55 -19.23 1.48
N PRO A 205 22.39 -18.26 1.06
CA PRO A 205 22.22 -17.34 -0.07
C PRO A 205 22.16 -18.07 -1.43
N PRO A 206 21.53 -17.50 -2.48
CA PRO A 206 21.44 -18.17 -3.78
C PRO A 206 22.76 -18.18 -4.58
N PHE A 207 23.61 -17.17 -4.39
CA PHE A 207 24.94 -17.05 -5.01
C PHE A 207 26.03 -17.02 -3.92
N ASP A 208 27.26 -17.37 -4.29
CA ASP A 208 28.39 -17.39 -3.35
C ASP A 208 28.82 -15.96 -2.93
N ASP A 209 29.51 -15.84 -1.81
CA ASP A 209 29.96 -14.55 -1.24
C ASP A 209 30.95 -13.82 -2.17
N GLU A 210 31.80 -14.57 -2.89
CA GLU A 210 32.87 -14.06 -3.75
C GLU A 210 32.44 -13.90 -5.22
N GLU A 211 31.25 -14.38 -5.58
CA GLU A 211 30.74 -14.31 -6.95
C GLU A 211 30.22 -12.89 -7.27
N PRO A 212 30.75 -12.21 -8.31
CA PRO A 212 30.30 -10.87 -8.67
C PRO A 212 28.84 -10.89 -9.14
N PRO A 213 28.06 -9.81 -8.92
CA PRO A 213 26.70 -9.72 -9.41
C PRO A 213 26.64 -9.85 -10.94
N LEU A 214 25.89 -10.85 -11.41
CA LEU A 214 25.67 -11.14 -12.82
C LEU A 214 25.24 -9.89 -13.60
N ASP A 215 25.71 -9.78 -14.83
CA ASP A 215 25.28 -8.73 -15.76
C ASP A 215 23.99 -9.15 -16.45
N TYR A 216 22.98 -8.27 -16.42
CA TYR A 216 21.67 -8.55 -17.00
C TYR A 216 21.74 -8.73 -18.53
N GLY A 217 22.50 -7.86 -19.21
CA GLY A 217 22.62 -7.86 -20.66
C GLY A 217 23.23 -9.14 -21.22
N ASP A 218 24.23 -9.70 -20.53
CA ASP A 218 24.98 -10.85 -21.03
C ASP A 218 24.35 -12.20 -20.62
N ASN A 219 23.60 -12.27 -19.51
CA ASN A 219 23.12 -13.54 -18.94
C ASN A 219 21.60 -13.72 -18.89
N ILE A 220 20.82 -12.63 -18.88
CA ILE A 220 19.38 -12.67 -18.57
C ILE A 220 18.53 -12.13 -19.73
N LEU A 221 19.06 -11.17 -20.50
CA LEU A 221 18.29 -10.48 -21.54
C LEU A 221 17.74 -11.44 -22.61
N ASP A 222 18.55 -12.40 -23.05
CA ASP A 222 18.21 -13.33 -24.13
C ASP A 222 17.57 -14.64 -23.63
N THR A 223 17.46 -14.81 -22.31
CA THR A 223 16.91 -16.02 -21.70
C THR A 223 15.40 -15.90 -21.54
N GLU A 224 14.65 -16.82 -22.15
CA GLU A 224 13.20 -16.88 -21.97
C GLU A 224 12.85 -17.29 -20.53
N PRO A 225 11.98 -16.51 -19.84
CA PRO A 225 11.58 -16.83 -18.48
C PRO A 225 10.73 -18.10 -18.44
N LEU A 226 10.92 -18.92 -17.39
CA LEU A 226 10.03 -20.02 -17.07
C LEU A 226 8.57 -19.56 -16.90
N GLU A 227 7.63 -20.48 -17.07
CA GLU A 227 6.22 -20.22 -16.87
C GLU A 227 5.94 -19.70 -15.44
N ALA A 228 5.10 -18.67 -15.34
CA ALA A 228 4.64 -18.14 -14.06
C ALA A 228 3.57 -19.05 -13.46
N ILE A 229 3.20 -18.82 -12.20
CA ILE A 229 2.08 -19.55 -11.60
C ILE A 229 0.79 -18.97 -12.17
N GLN A 230 0.13 -19.70 -13.05
CA GLN A 230 -1.19 -19.38 -13.58
C GLN A 230 -2.07 -20.62 -13.39
N MET A 231 -3.31 -20.41 -12.95
CA MET A 231 -4.30 -21.49 -12.85
C MET A 231 -4.97 -21.59 -14.22
N ASP A 232 -5.17 -22.81 -14.70
CA ASP A 232 -6.00 -23.05 -15.88
C ASP A 232 -7.42 -22.56 -15.58
N LEU A 233 -7.81 -21.47 -16.24
CA LEU A 233 -9.16 -20.92 -16.18
C LEU A 233 -10.03 -21.64 -17.19
N ASP A 234 -11.31 -21.79 -16.86
CA ASP A 234 -12.28 -22.42 -17.77
C ASP A 234 -12.74 -21.41 -18.83
N GLU A 235 -12.72 -21.81 -20.12
CA GLU A 235 -13.04 -20.90 -21.23
C GLU A 235 -14.51 -20.44 -21.22
N GLU A 236 -15.42 -21.25 -20.66
CA GLU A 236 -16.85 -20.97 -20.61
C GLU A 236 -17.24 -20.31 -19.27
N GLU A 237 -16.89 -20.93 -18.14
CA GLU A 237 -17.26 -20.41 -16.81
C GLU A 237 -16.47 -19.15 -16.40
N ASP A 238 -15.20 -19.04 -16.81
CA ASP A 238 -14.33 -17.90 -16.48
C ASP A 238 -14.23 -16.90 -17.65
N ALA A 239 -15.03 -17.05 -18.71
CA ALA A 239 -15.05 -16.20 -19.89
C ALA A 239 -15.02 -14.67 -19.61
N PRO A 240 -15.68 -14.13 -18.56
CA PRO A 240 -15.62 -12.69 -18.28
C PRO A 240 -14.22 -12.17 -17.88
N VAL A 241 -13.36 -13.04 -17.34
CA VAL A 241 -12.03 -12.66 -16.81
C VAL A 241 -10.86 -13.31 -17.55
N PHE A 242 -11.11 -14.39 -18.31
CA PHE A 242 -10.13 -15.25 -18.99
C PHE A 242 -8.96 -14.48 -19.63
N ASP A 243 -9.26 -13.53 -20.53
CA ASP A 243 -8.25 -12.84 -21.35
C ASP A 243 -7.26 -11.94 -20.56
N TRP A 244 -7.66 -11.42 -19.41
CA TRP A 244 -6.94 -10.32 -18.73
C TRP A 244 -6.57 -10.61 -17.28
N PHE A 245 -7.01 -11.75 -16.73
CA PHE A 245 -6.92 -12.03 -15.30
C PHE A 245 -5.49 -12.00 -14.75
N TYR A 246 -4.50 -12.45 -15.53
CA TYR A 246 -3.10 -12.52 -15.11
C TYR A 246 -2.21 -11.36 -15.62
N ASP A 247 -2.80 -10.34 -16.24
CA ASP A 247 -2.07 -9.14 -16.63
C ASP A 247 -1.49 -8.37 -15.43
N HIS A 248 -0.36 -7.68 -15.66
CA HIS A 248 0.24 -6.80 -14.65
C HIS A 248 -0.71 -5.67 -14.21
N LYS A 249 -1.36 -5.04 -15.18
CA LYS A 249 -2.43 -4.04 -14.97
C LYS A 249 -3.61 -4.38 -15.87
N PRO A 250 -4.54 -5.22 -15.38
CA PRO A 250 -5.67 -5.65 -16.16
C PRO A 250 -6.54 -4.49 -16.66
N LEU A 251 -7.15 -4.66 -17.83
CA LEU A 251 -8.16 -3.74 -18.38
C LEU A 251 -7.67 -2.29 -18.61
N VAL A 252 -6.35 -2.04 -18.68
CA VAL A 252 -5.81 -0.69 -19.02
C VAL A 252 -6.17 -0.28 -20.45
N LYS A 253 -6.17 -1.24 -21.38
CA LYS A 253 -6.67 -1.06 -22.75
C LYS A 253 -8.19 -1.34 -22.77
N LYS A 254 -8.87 -0.83 -23.79
CA LYS A 254 -10.29 -1.13 -23.99
C LYS A 254 -10.47 -2.65 -24.15
N TYR A 255 -11.42 -3.20 -23.43
CA TYR A 255 -11.78 -4.62 -23.49
C TYR A 255 -13.20 -4.72 -24.05
N LYS A 256 -13.39 -5.49 -25.13
CA LYS A 256 -14.66 -5.60 -25.88
C LYS A 256 -15.29 -4.22 -26.19
N GLY A 257 -14.46 -3.24 -26.58
CA GLY A 257 -14.88 -1.87 -26.90
C GLY A 257 -15.15 -0.96 -25.69
N VAL A 258 -15.27 -1.51 -24.49
CA VAL A 258 -15.60 -0.80 -23.24
C VAL A 258 -14.34 -0.44 -22.45
N GLN A 259 -14.39 0.70 -21.77
CA GLN A 259 -13.32 1.18 -20.90
C GLN A 259 -13.69 1.00 -19.42
N TYR A 260 -13.14 -0.03 -18.79
CA TYR A 260 -13.42 -0.38 -17.38
C TYR A 260 -12.59 0.41 -16.35
N VAL A 261 -11.51 1.05 -16.79
CA VAL A 261 -10.65 1.90 -15.94
C VAL A 261 -10.40 3.25 -16.59
N ASN A 262 -10.09 4.27 -15.81
CA ASN A 262 -9.92 5.66 -16.30
C ASN A 262 -8.68 5.91 -17.20
N GLY A 263 -8.05 4.86 -17.73
CA GLY A 263 -6.87 4.89 -18.59
C GLY A 263 -5.57 4.57 -17.84
N SER A 264 -4.43 4.95 -18.43
CA SER A 264 -3.08 4.60 -17.93
C SER A 264 -2.75 5.13 -16.52
N SER A 265 -3.51 6.11 -16.02
CA SER A 265 -3.37 6.60 -14.64
C SER A 265 -3.80 5.57 -13.60
N TYR A 266 -4.67 4.62 -14.00
CA TYR A 266 -5.15 3.47 -13.23
C TYR A 266 -5.54 3.86 -11.79
N LYS A 267 -6.58 4.70 -11.67
CA LYS A 267 -7.03 5.30 -10.38
C LYS A 267 -8.43 4.86 -9.97
N SER A 268 -9.30 4.63 -10.94
CA SER A 268 -10.68 4.19 -10.73
C SER A 268 -11.01 3.04 -11.66
N TRP A 269 -11.92 2.21 -11.20
CA TRP A 269 -12.39 1.02 -11.90
C TRP A 269 -13.90 0.91 -11.76
N GLN A 270 -14.51 0.28 -12.75
CA GLN A 270 -15.92 -0.12 -12.80
C GLN A 270 -15.93 -1.48 -13.49
N LEU A 271 -16.61 -2.47 -12.93
CA LEU A 271 -16.68 -3.84 -13.46
C LEU A 271 -18.13 -4.27 -13.62
N ASP A 272 -18.37 -5.15 -14.59
CA ASP A 272 -19.68 -5.74 -14.84
C ASP A 272 -19.99 -6.86 -13.84
N LEU A 273 -21.27 -7.23 -13.75
CA LEU A 273 -21.73 -8.25 -12.81
C LEU A 273 -21.11 -9.63 -13.09
N GLY A 274 -21.01 -10.05 -14.36
CA GLY A 274 -20.36 -11.32 -14.72
C GLY A 274 -18.88 -11.37 -14.31
N MET A 275 -18.14 -10.26 -14.51
CA MET A 275 -16.77 -10.15 -14.04
C MET A 275 -16.68 -10.24 -12.51
N MET A 276 -17.53 -9.50 -11.80
CA MET A 276 -17.53 -9.50 -10.33
C MET A 276 -17.92 -10.87 -9.74
N SER A 277 -18.89 -11.56 -10.35
CA SER A 277 -19.33 -12.89 -9.93
C SER A 277 -18.20 -13.90 -10.05
N THR A 278 -17.53 -13.92 -11.21
CA THR A 278 -16.38 -14.80 -11.47
C THR A 278 -15.23 -14.54 -10.50
N LEU A 279 -14.88 -13.26 -10.29
CA LEU A 279 -13.84 -12.88 -9.33
C LEU A 279 -14.21 -13.27 -7.89
N TYR A 280 -15.49 -13.20 -7.51
CA TYR A 280 -15.97 -13.63 -6.19
C TYR A 280 -15.92 -15.14 -6.03
N ARG A 281 -16.29 -15.92 -7.07
CA ARG A 281 -16.17 -17.39 -7.08
C ARG A 281 -14.73 -17.84 -6.85
N ILE A 282 -13.77 -17.30 -7.61
CA ILE A 282 -12.33 -17.59 -7.43
C ILE A 282 -11.84 -17.11 -6.06
N GLY A 283 -12.25 -15.90 -5.66
CA GLY A 283 -11.83 -15.23 -4.43
C GLY A 283 -12.33 -15.84 -3.13
N ARG A 284 -13.46 -16.56 -3.16
CA ARG A 284 -14.15 -17.14 -1.99
C ARG A 284 -13.20 -17.91 -1.07
N ASN A 285 -12.24 -18.64 -1.64
CA ASN A 285 -11.30 -19.49 -0.90
C ASN A 285 -10.41 -18.76 0.13
N LEU A 286 -10.23 -17.44 -0.02
CA LEU A 286 -9.49 -16.62 0.95
C LEU A 286 -10.41 -15.81 1.88
N LEU A 287 -11.71 -15.75 1.60
CA LEU A 287 -12.68 -15.02 2.41
C LEU A 287 -13.08 -15.80 3.67
N SER A 288 -13.77 -15.09 4.56
CA SER A 288 -14.43 -15.71 5.71
C SER A 288 -15.77 -16.30 5.27
N ASP A 289 -16.16 -17.41 5.89
CA ASP A 289 -17.51 -17.96 5.76
C ASP A 289 -18.51 -17.23 6.67
N PHE A 290 -18.04 -16.43 7.64
CA PHE A 290 -18.90 -15.64 8.52
C PHE A 290 -19.33 -14.34 7.85
N ILE A 291 -20.57 -14.32 7.37
CA ILE A 291 -21.18 -13.16 6.72
C ILE A 291 -21.84 -12.22 7.75
N ASP A 292 -22.36 -12.77 8.85
CA ASP A 292 -23.04 -12.01 9.91
C ASP A 292 -22.04 -11.39 10.90
N ASN A 293 -22.12 -10.06 11.07
CA ASN A 293 -21.31 -9.32 12.04
C ASN A 293 -21.59 -9.73 13.50
N ASN A 294 -22.76 -10.32 13.79
CA ASN A 294 -23.09 -10.85 15.11
C ASN A 294 -22.09 -11.92 15.60
N TYR A 295 -21.39 -12.59 14.68
CA TYR A 295 -20.30 -13.51 15.02
C TYR A 295 -19.20 -12.81 15.85
N PHE A 296 -18.95 -11.52 15.61
CA PHE A 296 -17.93 -10.74 16.31
C PHE A 296 -18.41 -10.12 17.63
N TYR A 297 -19.52 -10.60 18.21
CA TYR A 297 -19.96 -10.18 19.54
C TYR A 297 -18.83 -10.36 20.57
N LEU A 298 -18.49 -9.28 21.29
CA LEU A 298 -17.32 -9.18 22.18
C LEU A 298 -15.94 -9.41 21.52
N PHE A 299 -15.90 -9.65 20.21
CA PHE A 299 -14.69 -9.88 19.43
C PHE A 299 -14.46 -8.78 18.38
N GLU A 300 -14.89 -7.56 18.70
CA GLU A 300 -14.75 -6.35 17.89
C GLU A 300 -13.81 -5.31 18.53
N PRO A 301 -13.32 -4.29 17.78
CA PRO A 301 -12.37 -3.31 18.30
C PRO A 301 -12.82 -2.62 19.61
N LYS A 302 -14.09 -2.25 19.73
CA LYS A 302 -14.62 -1.58 20.93
C LYS A 302 -14.58 -2.47 22.16
N ALA A 303 -14.96 -3.74 22.02
CA ALA A 303 -14.86 -4.72 23.09
C ALA A 303 -13.39 -4.91 23.55
N PHE A 304 -12.43 -4.97 22.61
CA PHE A 304 -11.02 -5.02 22.96
C PHE A 304 -10.48 -3.74 23.61
N PHE A 305 -10.99 -2.57 23.24
CA PHE A 305 -10.62 -1.31 23.90
C PHE A 305 -11.09 -1.28 25.35
N THR A 306 -12.32 -1.72 25.60
CA THR A 306 -12.88 -1.87 26.95
C THR A 306 -12.11 -2.90 27.76
N ALA A 307 -11.84 -4.08 27.20
CA ALA A 307 -11.03 -5.10 27.85
C ALA A 307 -9.62 -4.57 28.22
N LYS A 308 -8.97 -3.82 27.32
CA LYS A 308 -7.70 -3.16 27.59
C LYS A 308 -7.80 -2.10 28.70
N ALA A 309 -8.85 -1.28 28.69
CA ALA A 309 -9.04 -0.22 29.67
C ALA A 309 -9.26 -0.78 31.09
N MET A 310 -10.01 -1.88 31.18
CA MET A 310 -10.34 -2.57 32.44
C MET A 310 -9.31 -3.62 32.89
N ASN A 311 -8.18 -3.76 32.18
CA ASN A 311 -7.18 -4.81 32.43
C ASN A 311 -7.76 -6.25 32.44
N MET A 312 -8.71 -6.51 31.54
CA MET A 312 -9.36 -7.81 31.37
C MET A 312 -8.93 -8.48 30.06
N ALA A 313 -9.06 -9.81 30.01
CA ALA A 313 -8.74 -10.60 28.84
C ALA A 313 -9.95 -11.43 28.41
N ILE A 314 -10.46 -11.15 27.21
CA ILE A 314 -11.50 -11.96 26.58
C ILE A 314 -10.88 -13.31 26.16
N PRO A 315 -11.56 -14.45 26.36
CA PRO A 315 -11.08 -15.74 25.85
C PRO A 315 -10.76 -15.69 24.36
N GLY A 316 -9.59 -16.20 23.98
CA GLY A 316 -9.09 -16.11 22.59
C GLY A 316 -8.62 -14.71 22.15
N GLY A 317 -8.89 -13.67 22.95
CA GLY A 317 -8.55 -12.27 22.68
C GLY A 317 -7.12 -11.86 23.06
N ALA A 318 -6.78 -10.61 22.78
CA ALA A 318 -5.47 -10.03 23.06
C ALA A 318 -5.34 -9.60 24.53
N ARG A 319 -4.14 -9.79 25.11
CA ARG A 319 -3.78 -9.29 26.45
C ARG A 319 -2.92 -8.03 26.38
N PHE A 320 -3.18 -7.07 27.27
CA PHE A 320 -2.50 -5.77 27.29
C PHE A 320 -1.90 -5.48 28.66
N GLU A 321 -1.03 -4.46 28.70
CA GLU A 321 -0.58 -3.88 29.96
C GLU A 321 -1.72 -3.08 30.59
N PRO A 322 -1.85 -3.07 31.93
CA PRO A 322 -2.84 -2.27 32.64
C PRO A 322 -2.71 -0.79 32.26
N LEU A 323 -3.83 -0.15 31.89
CA LEU A 323 -3.86 1.28 31.57
C LEU A 323 -3.76 2.14 32.85
N HIS A 324 -4.48 1.71 33.88
CA HIS A 324 -4.62 2.38 35.17
C HIS A 324 -4.03 1.47 36.25
N ARG A 325 -2.85 1.81 36.77
CA ARG A 325 -2.13 1.01 37.79
C ARG A 325 -2.49 1.42 39.23
N ASP A 326 -3.18 2.55 39.37
CA ASP A 326 -3.70 3.11 40.62
C ASP A 326 -4.83 2.27 41.23
N ALA A 327 -5.47 1.39 40.45
CA ALA A 327 -6.53 0.50 40.93
C ALA A 327 -6.02 -0.59 41.89
N GLU A 328 -4.73 -0.95 41.84
CA GLU A 328 -4.14 -1.96 42.75
C GLU A 328 -3.79 -1.38 44.14
N SER A 329 -3.82 -0.05 44.30
CA SER A 329 -3.44 0.63 45.55
C SER A 329 -4.63 1.03 46.43
N TYR A 330 -5.86 0.73 46.01
CA TYR A 330 -7.08 1.00 46.76
C TYR A 330 -7.62 -0.32 47.33
N ASP A 331 -7.81 -0.36 48.65
CA ASP A 331 -8.34 -1.49 49.40
C ASP A 331 -9.87 -1.57 49.22
N ASP A 332 -10.33 -1.84 47.99
CA ASP A 332 -11.77 -1.97 47.65
C ASP A 332 -12.39 -3.30 48.14
N ASP A 333 -11.58 -4.18 48.78
CA ASP A 333 -11.96 -5.54 49.15
C ASP A 333 -12.87 -5.61 50.40
N TRP A 334 -12.83 -4.63 51.31
CA TRP A 334 -13.65 -4.62 52.54
C TRP A 334 -14.39 -3.29 52.72
N ASN A 335 -15.46 -3.13 51.94
CA ASN A 335 -16.42 -2.02 52.08
C ASN A 335 -17.79 -2.57 52.51
N GLU A 336 -18.61 -1.75 53.18
CA GLU A 336 -19.96 -2.14 53.62
C GLU A 336 -20.84 -2.68 52.46
N PHE A 337 -20.58 -2.23 51.24
CA PHE A 337 -21.28 -2.64 50.02
C PHE A 337 -20.83 -4.00 49.47
N ASN A 338 -19.62 -4.46 49.78
CA ASN A 338 -19.04 -5.72 49.26
C ASN A 338 -19.04 -6.83 50.32
N ASP A 339 -19.74 -6.64 51.45
CA ASP A 339 -19.88 -7.65 52.51
C ASP A 339 -20.53 -8.92 51.96
N ILE A 340 -19.84 -10.06 52.13
CA ILE A 340 -20.26 -11.36 51.62
C ILE A 340 -21.61 -11.82 52.19
N ASN A 341 -21.99 -11.36 53.38
CA ASN A 341 -23.29 -11.68 53.98
C ASN A 341 -24.45 -10.91 53.32
N LYS A 342 -24.16 -9.80 52.62
CA LYS A 342 -25.14 -8.95 51.94
C LYS A 342 -25.25 -9.26 50.44
N VAL A 343 -24.31 -10.00 49.86
CA VAL A 343 -24.25 -10.30 48.42
C VAL A 343 -24.83 -11.68 48.10
N ILE A 344 -25.92 -11.71 47.33
CA ILE A 344 -26.51 -12.97 46.85
C ILE A 344 -25.80 -13.43 45.56
N ILE A 345 -24.94 -14.45 45.67
CA ILE A 345 -24.25 -15.04 44.51
C ILE A 345 -25.08 -16.19 43.93
N ARG A 346 -25.93 -15.90 42.93
CA ARG A 346 -26.64 -16.94 42.15
C ARG A 346 -25.83 -17.46 40.97
N GLN A 347 -25.11 -16.57 40.30
CA GLN A 347 -24.25 -16.89 39.16
C GLN A 347 -22.97 -16.06 39.25
N GLN A 348 -21.84 -16.66 38.86
CA GLN A 348 -20.57 -15.96 38.84
C GLN A 348 -20.57 -14.89 37.73
N ILE A 349 -20.18 -13.66 38.09
CA ILE A 349 -20.00 -12.58 37.12
C ILE A 349 -18.73 -12.86 36.30
N ARG A 350 -18.93 -13.23 35.03
CA ARG A 350 -17.83 -13.54 34.09
C ARG A 350 -17.20 -12.28 33.51
N THR A 351 -15.98 -12.42 32.98
CA THR A 351 -15.25 -11.33 32.31
C THR A 351 -16.02 -10.75 31.12
N GLU A 352 -16.77 -11.60 30.43
CA GLU A 352 -17.60 -11.26 29.28
C GLU A 352 -18.71 -10.30 29.67
N TYR A 353 -19.32 -10.47 30.85
CA TYR A 353 -20.35 -9.55 31.36
C TYR A 353 -19.75 -8.17 31.65
N ARG A 354 -18.55 -8.16 32.24
CA ARG A 354 -17.81 -6.92 32.53
C ARG A 354 -17.38 -6.18 31.26
N VAL A 355 -17.19 -6.85 30.14
CA VAL A 355 -16.89 -6.20 28.86
C VAL A 355 -18.17 -5.81 28.11
N ALA A 356 -19.21 -6.65 28.14
CA ALA A 356 -20.49 -6.41 27.49
C ALA A 356 -21.22 -5.19 28.08
N PHE A 357 -21.28 -5.13 29.41
CA PHE A 357 -21.96 -4.08 30.17
C PHE A 357 -20.96 -3.40 31.12
N PRO A 358 -20.03 -2.59 30.56
CA PRO A 358 -18.90 -2.10 31.32
C PRO A 358 -19.27 -1.16 32.46
N HIS A 359 -20.37 -0.43 32.34
CA HIS A 359 -20.84 0.49 33.37
C HIS A 359 -21.62 -0.19 34.51
N LEU A 360 -22.09 -1.43 34.31
CA LEU A 360 -22.91 -2.15 35.29
C LEU A 360 -22.05 -3.04 36.20
N TYR A 361 -21.15 -3.83 35.62
CA TYR A 361 -20.40 -4.85 36.34
C TYR A 361 -18.98 -4.45 36.74
N ASN A 362 -18.60 -3.18 36.58
CA ASN A 362 -17.28 -2.68 36.98
C ASN A 362 -17.38 -1.43 37.85
N SER A 363 -16.56 -1.40 38.89
CA SER A 363 -16.25 -0.17 39.61
C SER A 363 -15.31 0.71 38.77
N ARG A 364 -15.61 2.01 38.69
CA ARG A 364 -14.79 3.03 38.02
C ARG A 364 -14.43 2.71 36.54
N PRO A 365 -15.42 2.54 35.65
CA PRO A 365 -15.19 2.29 34.23
C PRO A 365 -14.60 3.53 33.54
N ARG A 366 -13.26 3.58 33.42
CA ARG A 366 -12.52 4.69 32.78
C ARG A 366 -12.08 4.30 31.38
N SER A 367 -12.22 5.22 30.42
CA SER A 367 -11.81 5.01 29.01
C SER A 367 -12.44 3.78 28.35
N VAL A 368 -13.64 3.39 28.77
CA VAL A 368 -14.40 2.27 28.20
C VAL A 368 -15.13 2.70 26.93
N HIS A 369 -15.41 1.74 26.06
CA HIS A 369 -16.15 1.95 24.81
C HIS A 369 -17.38 1.03 24.77
N ILE A 370 -18.52 1.58 24.36
CA ILE A 370 -19.77 0.82 24.26
C ILE A 370 -19.86 0.15 22.87
N PRO A 371 -19.82 -1.19 22.79
CA PRO A 371 -19.95 -1.94 21.53
C PRO A 371 -21.39 -1.87 20.98
N LYS A 372 -21.58 -2.24 19.71
CA LYS A 372 -22.94 -2.46 19.20
C LYS A 372 -23.47 -3.76 19.82
N TYR A 373 -24.69 -3.75 20.35
CA TYR A 373 -25.23 -4.90 21.06
C TYR A 373 -25.61 -6.05 20.13
N HIS A 374 -26.40 -5.76 19.08
CA HIS A 374 -26.88 -6.75 18.12
C HIS A 374 -27.17 -6.11 16.77
N GLU A 375 -26.97 -6.84 15.68
CA GLU A 375 -27.47 -6.52 14.34
C GLU A 375 -28.59 -7.50 13.97
N VAL A 376 -29.49 -7.10 13.05
CA VAL A 376 -30.51 -8.03 12.53
C VAL A 376 -29.82 -9.24 11.94
N LYS A 377 -30.22 -10.45 12.35
CA LYS A 377 -29.60 -11.69 11.88
C LYS A 377 -29.68 -11.79 10.37
N ASN A 378 -28.55 -12.13 9.75
CA ASN A 378 -28.53 -12.41 8.32
C ASN A 378 -29.08 -13.83 8.07
N LEU A 379 -30.20 -13.91 7.37
CA LEU A 379 -30.88 -15.16 6.99
C LEU A 379 -30.67 -15.51 5.50
N PHE A 380 -29.63 -14.94 4.87
CA PHE A 380 -29.30 -15.24 3.49
C PHE A 380 -28.90 -16.71 3.32
N ILE A 381 -29.66 -17.43 2.51
CA ILE A 381 -29.35 -18.80 2.09
C ILE A 381 -28.63 -18.72 0.76
N ARG A 382 -27.49 -19.41 0.70
CA ARG A 382 -26.68 -19.45 -0.50
C ARG A 382 -27.07 -20.66 -1.34
N VAL A 383 -27.40 -20.39 -2.59
CA VAL A 383 -27.58 -21.42 -3.62
C VAL A 383 -26.21 -21.97 -4.00
N GLU A 384 -25.98 -23.26 -3.80
CA GLU A 384 -24.75 -23.95 -4.22
C GLU A 384 -24.89 -24.66 -5.55
N ASP A 385 -26.11 -25.10 -5.89
CA ASP A 385 -26.43 -25.80 -7.12
C ASP A 385 -26.97 -24.81 -8.18
N PRO A 386 -26.26 -24.58 -9.30
CA PRO A 386 -26.69 -23.67 -10.34
C PRO A 386 -27.93 -24.15 -11.10
N ASP A 387 -28.30 -25.43 -11.01
CA ASP A 387 -29.45 -26.00 -11.71
C ASP A 387 -30.78 -25.63 -11.03
N LEU A 388 -30.73 -25.17 -9.77
CA LEU A 388 -31.90 -24.71 -9.04
C LEU A 388 -32.33 -23.30 -9.48
N PRO A 389 -33.65 -23.01 -9.56
CA PRO A 389 -34.12 -21.69 -9.96
C PRO A 389 -33.72 -20.63 -8.91
N THR A 390 -33.52 -19.39 -9.33
CA THR A 390 -33.05 -18.30 -8.45
C THR A 390 -33.92 -18.12 -7.19
N PHE A 391 -35.24 -18.12 -7.37
CA PHE A 391 -36.21 -17.98 -6.29
C PHE A 391 -36.90 -19.33 -6.08
N TYR A 392 -36.49 -20.04 -5.03
CA TYR A 392 -37.08 -21.32 -4.64
C TYR A 392 -37.23 -21.41 -3.13
N PHE A 393 -38.13 -22.31 -2.69
CA PHE A 393 -38.29 -22.61 -1.29
C PHE A 393 -37.22 -23.60 -0.84
N ASP A 394 -36.15 -23.09 -0.25
CA ASP A 394 -35.02 -23.91 0.20
C ASP A 394 -35.43 -24.86 1.35
N PRO A 395 -34.98 -26.13 1.36
CA PRO A 395 -35.31 -27.09 2.42
C PRO A 395 -34.92 -26.65 3.85
N ILE A 396 -33.98 -25.70 4.00
CA ILE A 396 -33.60 -25.12 5.29
C ILE A 396 -34.70 -24.22 5.84
N ILE A 397 -35.55 -23.65 4.99
CA ILE A 397 -36.66 -22.78 5.40
C ILE A 397 -37.76 -23.63 6.03
N HIS A 398 -38.21 -23.23 7.22
CA HIS A 398 -39.33 -23.90 7.87
C HIS A 398 -40.61 -23.75 7.03
N PRO A 399 -41.32 -24.86 6.71
CA PRO A 399 -42.53 -24.79 5.92
C PRO A 399 -43.59 -23.98 6.65
N ILE A 400 -44.29 -23.13 5.90
CA ILE A 400 -45.40 -22.36 6.44
C ILE A 400 -46.59 -23.31 6.58
N SER A 401 -47.01 -23.57 7.82
CA SER A 401 -48.15 -24.44 8.10
C SER A 401 -49.44 -23.80 7.58
N SER A 402 -50.26 -24.56 6.88
CA SER A 402 -51.61 -24.12 6.47
C SER A 402 -52.48 -23.72 7.67
N ARG A 403 -52.21 -24.23 8.88
CA ARG A 403 -52.91 -23.78 10.11
C ARG A 403 -52.55 -22.35 10.55
N ALA A 404 -51.39 -21.85 10.15
CA ALA A 404 -50.94 -20.48 10.45
C ALA A 404 -51.36 -19.47 9.36
N VAL A 405 -51.59 -19.94 8.13
CA VAL A 405 -52.09 -19.14 6.99
C VAL A 405 -53.60 -19.25 6.84
N ALA A 406 -54.24 -20.25 7.47
CA ALA A 406 -55.68 -20.31 7.58
C ALA A 406 -56.14 -18.96 8.16
N PRO A 407 -56.94 -18.18 7.43
CA PRO A 407 -57.39 -16.90 7.91
C PRO A 407 -58.04 -17.14 9.27
N GLN A 408 -57.57 -16.43 10.32
CA GLN A 408 -58.22 -16.48 11.63
C GLN A 408 -59.68 -15.99 11.58
N ASN A 409 -60.10 -15.43 10.44
CA ASN A 409 -61.47 -15.14 10.07
C ASN A 409 -61.93 -16.10 8.96
N GLN A 410 -62.34 -17.32 9.31
CA GLN A 410 -63.34 -18.05 8.52
C GLN A 410 -64.71 -17.43 8.80
N GLY A 411 -64.94 -16.26 8.24
CA GLY A 411 -66.19 -15.54 8.34
C GLY A 411 -66.13 -14.38 7.37
N VAL A 412 -66.44 -14.68 6.11
CA VAL A 412 -66.56 -13.78 4.96
C VAL A 412 -65.27 -12.99 4.69
N SER A 413 -64.68 -13.14 3.49
CA SER A 413 -63.58 -12.23 3.15
C SER A 413 -64.14 -10.78 3.21
N HIS A 414 -63.39 -9.79 3.70
CA HIS A 414 -63.87 -8.41 3.72
C HIS A 414 -64.29 -7.93 2.31
N GLU A 415 -63.74 -8.59 1.29
CA GLU A 415 -64.08 -8.44 -0.12
C GLU A 415 -65.49 -8.99 -0.41
N GLU A 416 -65.83 -10.21 0.02
CA GLU A 416 -67.18 -10.78 -0.06
C GLU A 416 -68.23 -9.99 0.73
N GLU A 417 -67.84 -9.34 1.84
CA GLU A 417 -68.75 -8.54 2.69
C GLU A 417 -69.03 -7.15 2.10
N ILE A 418 -68.10 -6.59 1.30
CA ILE A 418 -68.24 -5.28 0.66
C ILE A 418 -68.80 -5.39 -0.76
N PHE A 419 -68.37 -6.39 -1.53
CA PHE A 419 -68.64 -6.50 -2.96
C PHE A 419 -69.74 -7.52 -3.31
N GLY A 420 -70.20 -8.35 -2.36
CA GLY A 420 -71.22 -9.39 -2.63
C GLY A 420 -70.66 -10.57 -3.46
N ASP A 421 -71.53 -11.47 -3.93
CA ASP A 421 -71.13 -12.59 -4.79
C ASP A 421 -70.40 -12.04 -6.04
N ALA A 422 -69.21 -12.57 -6.32
CA ALA A 422 -68.27 -12.11 -7.35
C ALA A 422 -68.78 -12.14 -8.81
N ASP A 423 -70.07 -12.42 -9.03
CA ASP A 423 -70.72 -12.52 -10.33
C ASP A 423 -71.42 -11.21 -10.77
N GLU A 424 -71.44 -10.16 -9.93
CA GLU A 424 -72.10 -8.86 -10.22
C GLU A 424 -71.15 -7.63 -10.30
N ASP A 425 -69.83 -7.81 -10.36
CA ASP A 425 -68.89 -6.69 -10.50
C ASP A 425 -68.77 -6.23 -11.97
N ASP A 426 -69.51 -5.17 -12.35
CA ASP A 426 -69.41 -4.43 -13.63
C ASP A 426 -68.03 -3.76 -13.86
N PHE A 427 -67.07 -3.93 -12.95
CA PHE A 427 -65.74 -3.32 -13.02
C PHE A 427 -64.75 -4.21 -13.79
N GLN A 428 -64.54 -3.87 -15.06
CA GLN A 428 -63.48 -4.47 -15.87
C GLN A 428 -62.26 -3.55 -15.92
N LEU A 429 -61.08 -4.15 -15.72
CA LEU A 429 -59.82 -3.46 -16.00
C LEU A 429 -59.76 -3.15 -17.51
N PRO A 430 -59.26 -1.99 -17.92
CA PRO A 430 -59.07 -1.69 -19.34
C PRO A 430 -58.23 -2.77 -20.03
N ASP A 431 -58.55 -3.11 -21.29
CA ASP A 431 -57.84 -4.15 -22.06
C ASP A 431 -56.33 -3.86 -22.20
N ASP A 432 -55.94 -2.58 -22.15
CA ASP A 432 -54.55 -2.13 -22.21
C ASP A 432 -53.79 -2.29 -20.86
N LEU A 433 -54.46 -2.75 -19.80
CA LEU A 433 -53.89 -2.83 -18.45
C LEU A 433 -53.31 -4.21 -18.17
N GLU A 434 -52.01 -4.35 -18.43
CA GLU A 434 -51.22 -5.52 -18.07
C GLU A 434 -50.34 -5.26 -16.83
N PRO A 435 -49.86 -6.30 -16.13
CA PRO A 435 -48.84 -6.14 -15.09
C PRO A 435 -47.59 -5.44 -15.66
N PHE A 436 -47.02 -4.48 -14.92
CA PHE A 436 -45.95 -3.59 -15.38
C PHE A 436 -44.73 -4.22 -16.07
N LEU A 437 -44.43 -5.51 -15.83
CA LEU A 437 -43.27 -6.23 -16.38
C LEU A 437 -43.65 -7.64 -16.87
N ALA A 438 -44.87 -7.81 -17.39
CA ALA A 438 -45.36 -9.11 -17.88
C ALA A 438 -44.48 -9.70 -19.00
N ASP A 439 -43.77 -8.85 -19.75
CA ASP A 439 -42.87 -9.21 -20.85
C ASP A 439 -41.51 -9.77 -20.40
N LYS A 440 -41.14 -9.62 -19.12
CA LYS A 440 -39.81 -9.97 -18.62
C LYS A 440 -39.83 -11.18 -17.66
N PRO A 441 -38.85 -12.09 -17.76
CA PRO A 441 -38.73 -13.18 -16.80
C PRO A 441 -38.39 -12.64 -15.40
N ILE A 442 -38.81 -13.37 -14.37
CA ILE A 442 -38.61 -12.99 -12.96
C ILE A 442 -37.12 -12.95 -12.55
N ALA A 443 -36.30 -13.77 -13.20
CA ALA A 443 -34.87 -13.87 -12.96
C ALA A 443 -34.14 -14.12 -14.29
N ASP A 444 -32.92 -13.59 -14.37
CA ASP A 444 -31.94 -13.89 -15.41
C ASP A 444 -30.83 -14.81 -14.86
N ASP A 445 -29.95 -15.30 -15.74
CA ASP A 445 -28.83 -16.18 -15.37
C ASP A 445 -27.86 -15.54 -14.36
N ASN A 446 -27.83 -14.20 -14.29
CA ASN A 446 -26.96 -13.45 -13.40
C ASN A 446 -27.61 -13.13 -12.04
N THR A 447 -28.92 -13.35 -11.87
CA THR A 447 -29.68 -12.86 -10.71
C THR A 447 -29.21 -13.55 -9.44
N THR A 448 -29.08 -14.88 -9.44
CA THR A 448 -28.54 -15.66 -8.30
C THR A 448 -27.16 -15.15 -7.88
N SER A 449 -26.27 -14.94 -8.85
CA SER A 449 -24.92 -14.42 -8.62
C SER A 449 -24.94 -13.00 -8.05
N ALA A 450 -25.83 -12.14 -8.56
CA ALA A 450 -25.99 -10.76 -8.10
C ALA A 450 -26.48 -10.69 -6.65
N ILE A 451 -27.46 -11.52 -6.28
CA ILE A 451 -27.96 -11.64 -4.91
C ILE A 451 -26.85 -12.14 -3.98
N ALA A 452 -26.07 -13.15 -4.40
CA ALA A 452 -24.94 -13.65 -3.61
C ALA A 452 -23.86 -12.57 -3.38
N MET A 453 -23.59 -11.74 -4.39
CA MET A 453 -22.62 -10.63 -4.27
C MET A 453 -23.11 -9.50 -3.35
N TRP A 454 -24.42 -9.30 -3.22
CA TRP A 454 -24.98 -8.31 -2.28
C TRP A 454 -24.51 -8.55 -0.84
N TRP A 455 -24.45 -9.82 -0.46
CA TRP A 455 -23.99 -10.28 0.86
C TRP A 455 -22.49 -10.59 0.92
N ALA A 456 -21.74 -10.39 -0.16
CA ALA A 456 -20.31 -10.65 -0.16
C ALA A 456 -19.56 -9.59 0.69
N PRO A 457 -18.45 -9.95 1.34
CA PRO A 457 -17.62 -8.96 2.01
C PRO A 457 -16.89 -8.07 1.00
N TYR A 458 -16.47 -6.88 1.44
CA TYR A 458 -15.51 -6.06 0.70
C TYR A 458 -14.28 -6.92 0.35
N PRO A 459 -13.83 -6.94 -0.92
CA PRO A 459 -14.11 -5.95 -1.96
C PRO A 459 -15.21 -6.30 -2.99
N TYR A 460 -15.97 -7.38 -2.79
CA TYR A 460 -16.87 -7.92 -3.83
C TYR A 460 -18.28 -7.31 -3.85
N ASN A 461 -18.67 -6.62 -2.78
CA ASN A 461 -19.96 -5.91 -2.65
C ASN A 461 -20.05 -4.59 -3.43
N HIS A 462 -19.03 -4.20 -4.19
CA HIS A 462 -19.02 -2.95 -4.96
C HIS A 462 -18.73 -3.22 -6.43
N ARG A 463 -19.52 -2.60 -7.33
CA ARG A 463 -19.30 -2.66 -8.80
C ARG A 463 -18.28 -1.65 -9.32
N SER A 464 -17.99 -0.60 -8.55
CA SER A 464 -17.02 0.43 -8.92
C SER A 464 -16.27 0.94 -7.70
N GLY A 465 -15.10 1.51 -7.93
CA GLY A 465 -14.29 2.03 -6.84
C GLY A 465 -12.99 2.67 -7.27
N LYS A 466 -12.16 2.97 -6.28
CA LYS A 466 -10.79 3.44 -6.49
C LYS A 466 -9.84 2.25 -6.45
N THR A 467 -8.84 2.27 -7.32
CA THR A 467 -7.69 1.36 -7.20
C THR A 467 -6.93 1.72 -5.92
N ILE A 468 -6.44 0.71 -5.22
CA ILE A 468 -5.63 0.90 -4.02
C ILE A 468 -4.23 0.35 -4.26
N ARG A 469 -3.29 0.65 -3.36
CA ARG A 469 -1.94 0.07 -3.48
C ARG A 469 -1.99 -1.41 -3.11
N THR A 470 -1.14 -2.20 -3.73
CA THR A 470 -0.95 -3.63 -3.38
C THR A 470 -0.71 -3.83 -1.88
N LEU A 471 0.02 -2.91 -1.25
CA LEU A 471 0.30 -2.92 0.20
C LEU A 471 -0.93 -2.71 1.08
N ASP A 472 -1.92 -2.00 0.56
CA ASP A 472 -3.10 -1.59 1.31
C ASP A 472 -4.21 -2.66 1.24
N VAL A 473 -4.05 -3.75 0.47
CA VAL A 473 -4.96 -4.91 0.44
C VAL A 473 -4.54 -5.95 1.51
N PRO A 474 -5.35 -6.20 2.56
CA PRO A 474 -5.01 -7.19 3.57
C PRO A 474 -5.65 -8.56 3.31
N LEU A 475 -4.92 -9.47 2.66
CA LEU A 475 -5.43 -10.81 2.30
C LEU A 475 -5.82 -11.70 3.50
N VAL A 476 -5.03 -11.67 4.58
CA VAL A 476 -5.21 -12.60 5.72
C VAL A 476 -5.76 -11.94 6.98
N LYS A 477 -6.26 -10.71 6.86
CA LYS A 477 -6.71 -9.94 8.03
C LYS A 477 -7.93 -10.57 8.70
N ASN A 478 -8.89 -11.01 7.89
CA ASN A 478 -10.14 -11.59 8.40
C ASN A 478 -9.87 -12.87 9.18
N TRP A 479 -8.90 -13.69 8.74
CA TRP A 479 -8.56 -14.96 9.38
C TRP A 479 -8.17 -14.87 10.85
N TYR A 480 -7.43 -13.82 11.26
CA TYR A 480 -7.04 -13.64 12.67
C TYR A 480 -7.96 -12.67 13.43
N MET A 481 -8.91 -12.03 12.72
CA MET A 481 -10.02 -11.32 13.35
C MET A 481 -11.14 -12.27 13.78
N GLU A 482 -11.17 -13.49 13.25
CA GLU A 482 -12.02 -14.58 13.74
C GLU A 482 -11.42 -15.27 14.96
N HIS A 483 -12.24 -16.05 15.67
CA HIS A 483 -11.74 -16.96 16.69
C HIS A 483 -10.83 -18.02 16.08
N CYS A 484 -9.79 -18.41 16.81
CA CYS A 484 -8.91 -19.49 16.38
C CYS A 484 -9.71 -20.81 16.37
N PRO A 485 -9.65 -21.61 15.29
CA PRO A 485 -10.36 -22.89 15.23
C PRO A 485 -10.00 -23.82 16.41
N PRO A 486 -10.97 -24.61 16.92
CA PRO A 486 -10.72 -25.56 18.00
C PRO A 486 -9.68 -26.62 17.57
N GLY A 487 -8.98 -27.21 18.53
CA GLY A 487 -7.95 -28.24 18.27
C GLY A 487 -6.60 -27.72 17.73
N MET A 488 -6.48 -26.42 17.40
CA MET A 488 -5.22 -25.84 16.93
C MET A 488 -4.14 -25.80 18.02
N PRO A 489 -2.85 -26.07 17.72
CA PRO A 489 -1.79 -26.06 18.73
C PRO A 489 -1.57 -24.71 19.41
N VAL A 490 -1.03 -24.72 20.64
CA VAL A 490 -0.79 -23.51 21.47
C VAL A 490 -0.06 -22.41 20.70
N LYS A 491 0.98 -22.77 19.91
CA LYS A 491 1.75 -21.80 19.12
C LYS A 491 0.91 -21.01 18.13
N VAL A 492 -0.14 -21.61 17.57
CA VAL A 492 -1.05 -20.97 16.61
C VAL A 492 -2.01 -20.06 17.36
N ARG A 493 -2.61 -20.55 18.46
CA ARG A 493 -3.51 -19.75 19.31
C ARG A 493 -2.82 -18.47 19.82
N VAL A 494 -1.56 -18.58 20.27
CA VAL A 494 -0.76 -17.42 20.69
C VAL A 494 -0.47 -16.46 19.52
N SER A 495 -0.25 -16.98 18.31
CA SER A 495 -0.05 -16.14 17.12
C SER A 495 -1.32 -15.38 16.73
N TYR A 496 -2.50 -15.99 16.80
CA TYR A 496 -3.79 -15.29 16.62
C TYR A 496 -3.91 -14.13 17.62
N GLN A 497 -3.71 -14.39 18.92
CA GLN A 497 -3.77 -13.36 19.97
C GLN A 497 -2.78 -12.21 19.74
N LYS A 498 -1.56 -12.50 19.28
CA LYS A 498 -0.53 -11.48 18.99
C LYS A 498 -0.85 -10.64 17.76
N LEU A 499 -1.39 -11.25 16.70
CA LEU A 499 -1.83 -10.53 15.52
C LEU A 499 -3.02 -9.63 15.86
N LEU A 500 -3.97 -10.14 16.62
CA LEU A 500 -5.10 -9.37 17.14
C LEU A 500 -4.64 -8.22 18.03
N LYS A 501 -3.67 -8.45 18.92
CA LYS A 501 -3.06 -7.39 19.75
C LYS A 501 -2.49 -6.26 18.90
N ASN A 502 -1.77 -6.58 17.83
CA ASN A 502 -1.22 -5.58 16.92
C ASN A 502 -2.33 -4.83 16.18
N TYR A 503 -3.39 -5.51 15.75
CA TYR A 503 -4.55 -4.89 15.13
C TYR A 503 -5.25 -3.90 16.06
N VAL A 504 -5.56 -4.31 17.29
CA VAL A 504 -6.20 -3.45 18.31
C VAL A 504 -5.33 -2.23 18.63
N LEU A 505 -4.01 -2.40 18.79
CA LEU A 505 -3.10 -1.27 19.03
C LEU A 505 -3.01 -0.29 17.86
N ASN A 506 -3.20 -0.77 16.63
CA ASN A 506 -3.20 0.09 15.44
C ASN A 506 -4.51 0.89 15.34
N GLU A 507 -5.67 0.27 15.60
CA GLU A 507 -6.95 0.97 15.59
C GLU A 507 -7.08 1.95 16.77
N LEU A 508 -6.64 1.56 17.97
CA LEU A 508 -6.72 2.41 19.17
C LEU A 508 -5.90 3.71 19.03
N HIS A 509 -4.71 3.64 18.44
CA HIS A 509 -3.82 4.79 18.28
C HIS A 509 -3.95 5.46 16.91
N LYS A 510 -4.97 5.12 16.12
CA LYS A 510 -5.22 5.71 14.81
C LYS A 510 -5.61 7.18 14.96
N ARG A 511 -4.74 8.07 14.49
CA ARG A 511 -5.01 9.51 14.43
C ARG A 511 -5.30 9.91 12.99
N LYS A 512 -6.22 10.87 12.81
CA LYS A 512 -6.46 11.48 11.50
C LYS A 512 -5.14 12.09 10.98
N PRO A 513 -4.70 11.78 9.74
CA PRO A 513 -3.50 12.38 9.18
C PRO A 513 -3.61 13.91 9.16
N LYS A 514 -2.61 14.61 9.70
CA LYS A 514 -2.57 16.08 9.63
C LYS A 514 -2.40 16.51 8.17
N PRO A 515 -3.12 17.55 7.69
CA PRO A 515 -2.85 18.12 6.37
C PRO A 515 -1.41 18.65 6.36
N GLN A 516 -0.66 18.36 5.30
CA GLN A 516 0.73 18.76 5.10
C GLN A 516 0.93 19.17 3.65
N SER A 517 1.91 20.03 3.39
CA SER A 517 2.29 20.37 2.01
C SER A 517 2.86 19.13 1.30
N LYS A 518 2.35 18.86 0.09
CA LYS A 518 2.74 17.68 -0.68
C LYS A 518 4.15 17.85 -1.25
N LYS A 519 5.11 17.08 -0.75
CA LYS A 519 6.49 17.04 -1.25
C LYS A 519 6.69 15.83 -2.16
N TYR A 520 6.89 16.08 -3.45
CA TYR A 520 7.07 15.02 -4.46
C TYR A 520 8.55 14.87 -4.83
N LEU A 521 9.29 14.06 -4.06
CA LEU A 521 10.74 13.87 -4.24
C LEU A 521 11.12 13.52 -5.69
N PHE A 522 10.48 12.51 -6.28
CA PHE A 522 10.82 12.07 -7.64
C PHE A 522 10.46 13.07 -8.74
N ARG A 523 9.41 13.88 -8.55
CA ARG A 523 9.13 14.99 -9.48
C ARG A 523 10.23 16.05 -9.39
N GLN A 524 10.68 16.38 -8.18
CA GLN A 524 11.78 17.32 -7.99
C GLN A 524 13.08 16.80 -8.61
N LEU A 525 13.41 15.52 -8.39
CA LEU A 525 14.60 14.90 -9.00
C LEU A 525 14.49 14.88 -10.53
N LYS A 526 13.36 14.44 -11.09
CA LYS A 526 13.13 14.39 -12.55
C LYS A 526 13.29 15.78 -13.19
N ASN A 527 12.87 16.85 -12.52
CA ASN A 527 13.00 18.22 -13.03
C ASN A 527 14.46 18.72 -13.10
N THR A 528 15.40 18.10 -12.38
CA THR A 528 16.82 18.48 -12.46
C THR A 528 17.51 17.85 -13.66
N LYS A 529 18.52 18.51 -14.24
CA LYS A 529 19.31 17.95 -15.37
C LYS A 529 20.08 16.65 -15.07
N PHE A 530 20.22 16.30 -13.78
CA PHE A 530 21.03 15.16 -13.32
C PHE A 530 20.30 13.82 -13.36
N PHE A 531 19.00 13.81 -13.63
CA PHE A 531 18.20 12.59 -13.67
C PHE A 531 17.52 12.42 -15.03
N GLN A 532 17.46 11.19 -15.51
CA GLN A 532 16.74 10.82 -16.72
C GLN A 532 15.73 9.72 -16.40
N THR A 533 14.79 9.50 -17.34
CA THR A 533 13.75 8.47 -17.22
C THR A 533 13.87 7.44 -18.33
N THR A 534 13.61 6.17 -18.01
CA THR A 534 13.54 5.04 -18.94
C THR A 534 12.57 4.00 -18.38
N ARG A 535 12.24 2.96 -19.15
CA ARG A 535 11.61 1.73 -18.66
C ARG A 535 12.64 0.62 -18.65
N LEU A 536 12.64 -0.22 -17.62
CA LEU A 536 13.54 -1.36 -17.46
C LEU A 536 12.81 -2.53 -16.83
N ASP A 537 13.29 -3.74 -17.07
CA ASP A 537 12.86 -4.91 -16.31
C ASP A 537 13.23 -4.75 -14.83
N TRP A 538 12.34 -5.19 -13.94
CA TRP A 538 12.52 -5.13 -12.50
C TRP A 538 13.78 -5.86 -12.03
N VAL A 539 14.13 -7.00 -12.64
CA VAL A 539 15.34 -7.75 -12.27
C VAL A 539 16.60 -6.97 -12.64
N GLU A 540 16.61 -6.31 -13.80
CA GLU A 540 17.69 -5.43 -14.22
C GLU A 540 17.87 -4.28 -13.19
N VAL A 541 16.78 -3.63 -12.80
CA VAL A 541 16.83 -2.56 -11.78
C VAL A 541 17.29 -3.10 -10.42
N GLY A 542 16.86 -4.30 -10.04
CA GLY A 542 17.28 -4.96 -8.82
C GLY A 542 18.78 -5.20 -8.76
N LEU A 543 19.37 -5.72 -9.84
CA LEU A 543 20.81 -5.92 -10.00
C LEU A 543 21.57 -4.58 -9.95
N GLN A 544 21.06 -3.55 -10.64
CA GLN A 544 21.62 -2.20 -10.59
C GLN A 544 21.64 -1.63 -9.17
N VAL A 545 20.53 -1.73 -8.43
CA VAL A 545 20.45 -1.23 -7.03
C VAL A 545 21.39 -1.99 -6.10
N CYS A 546 21.54 -3.31 -6.29
CA CYS A 546 22.51 -4.11 -5.52
C CYS A 546 23.95 -3.70 -5.81
N ARG A 547 24.32 -3.57 -7.10
CA ARG A 547 25.66 -3.13 -7.54
C ARG A 547 25.97 -1.71 -7.05
N GLN A 548 25.03 -0.77 -7.20
CA GLN A 548 25.15 0.59 -6.69
C GLN A 548 25.33 0.63 -5.17
N GLY A 549 24.51 -0.12 -4.42
CA GLY A 549 24.61 -0.21 -2.96
C GLY A 549 25.96 -0.76 -2.51
N TYR A 550 26.43 -1.83 -3.15
CA TYR A 550 27.75 -2.42 -2.91
C TYR A 550 28.86 -1.39 -3.14
N ASN A 551 28.88 -0.77 -4.32
CA ASN A 551 29.89 0.22 -4.71
C ASN A 551 29.91 1.42 -3.75
N MET A 552 28.76 1.93 -3.32
CA MET A 552 28.70 3.05 -2.36
C MET A 552 29.26 2.69 -0.98
N LEU A 553 28.94 1.50 -0.48
CA LEU A 553 29.48 1.04 0.81
C LEU A 553 30.98 0.78 0.70
N ASN A 554 31.43 0.16 -0.39
CA ASN A 554 32.84 -0.11 -0.63
C ASN A 554 33.65 1.19 -0.80
N LEU A 555 33.14 2.16 -1.57
CA LEU A 555 33.72 3.49 -1.68
C LEU A 555 33.84 4.19 -0.31
N LEU A 556 32.89 3.98 0.60
CA LEU A 556 32.96 4.58 1.93
C LEU A 556 34.05 3.92 2.80
N ILE A 557 34.29 2.61 2.64
CA ILE A 557 35.38 1.88 3.28
C ILE A 557 36.73 2.42 2.76
N HIS A 558 36.89 2.51 1.44
CA HIS A 558 38.10 3.05 0.82
C HIS A 558 38.32 4.53 1.13
N ARG A 559 37.28 5.36 1.16
CA ARG A 559 37.37 6.79 1.52
C ARG A 559 37.86 7.01 2.96
N LYS A 560 37.67 6.03 3.85
CA LYS A 560 38.20 6.05 5.22
C LYS A 560 39.58 5.42 5.36
N ASN A 561 40.18 4.97 4.25
CA ASN A 561 41.45 4.26 4.20
C ASN A 561 41.44 3.03 5.13
N LEU A 562 40.49 2.12 4.90
CA LEU A 562 40.27 0.89 5.65
C LEU A 562 40.56 -0.36 4.78
N ASN A 563 41.76 -0.43 4.20
CA ASN A 563 42.14 -1.46 3.23
C ASN A 563 42.21 -2.89 3.83
N TYR A 564 42.14 -3.01 5.15
CA TYR A 564 42.13 -4.27 5.89
C TYR A 564 40.71 -4.80 6.16
N LEU A 565 39.69 -4.15 5.60
CA LEU A 565 38.32 -4.64 5.57
C LEU A 565 37.91 -4.95 4.14
N HIS A 566 37.28 -6.10 3.95
CA HIS A 566 36.69 -6.51 2.69
C HIS A 566 35.16 -6.60 2.86
N LEU A 567 34.45 -6.04 1.90
CA LEU A 567 33.00 -6.19 1.75
C LEU A 567 32.78 -7.19 0.61
N ASP A 568 32.22 -8.34 0.93
CA ASP A 568 31.86 -9.34 -0.09
C ASP A 568 30.54 -8.97 -0.78
N TYR A 569 30.21 -9.67 -1.88
CA TYR A 569 29.03 -9.31 -2.69
C TYR A 569 27.72 -9.62 -1.98
N ASN A 570 27.70 -10.57 -1.04
CA ASN A 570 26.57 -10.85 -0.14
C ASN A 570 26.48 -9.91 1.07
N MET A 571 27.25 -8.82 1.06
CA MET A 571 27.22 -7.73 2.03
C MET A 571 27.71 -8.12 3.43
N ASN A 572 28.56 -9.15 3.57
CA ASN A 572 29.34 -9.34 4.79
C ASN A 572 30.56 -8.42 4.81
N LEU A 573 30.84 -7.85 5.98
CA LEU A 573 32.08 -7.12 6.22
C LEU A 573 33.03 -8.01 7.01
N LYS A 574 34.13 -8.44 6.38
CA LYS A 574 35.13 -9.34 6.93
C LYS A 574 36.48 -8.61 7.07
N PRO A 575 37.26 -8.83 8.14
CA PRO A 575 38.64 -8.36 8.20
C PRO A 575 39.53 -9.26 7.34
N VAL A 576 40.41 -8.66 6.52
CA VAL A 576 41.35 -9.41 5.66
C VAL A 576 42.48 -10.04 6.48
N LYS A 577 42.82 -9.40 7.60
CA LYS A 577 43.85 -9.84 8.55
C LYS A 577 43.41 -9.56 9.98
N THR A 578 44.09 -10.14 10.96
CA THR A 578 43.90 -9.78 12.36
C THR A 578 44.22 -8.30 12.58
N LEU A 579 43.25 -7.55 13.10
CA LEU A 579 43.36 -6.10 13.24
C LEU A 579 44.04 -5.69 14.55
N THR A 580 44.96 -4.74 14.46
CA THR A 580 45.52 -4.07 15.64
C THR A 580 44.44 -3.29 16.39
N THR A 581 44.69 -2.95 17.66
CA THR A 581 43.75 -2.14 18.45
C THR A 581 43.47 -0.77 17.82
N LYS A 582 44.47 -0.17 17.13
CA LYS A 582 44.32 1.11 16.41
C LYS A 582 43.42 0.94 15.18
N GLU A 583 43.67 -0.08 14.37
CA GLU A 583 42.83 -0.40 13.21
C GLU A 583 41.38 -0.71 13.64
N ARG A 584 41.19 -1.55 14.67
CA ARG A 584 39.86 -1.89 15.21
C ARG A 584 39.09 -0.66 15.70
N LYS A 585 39.75 0.29 16.38
CA LYS A 585 39.12 1.55 16.82
C LYS A 585 38.74 2.43 15.62
N LYS A 586 39.59 2.50 14.59
CA LYS A 586 39.35 3.30 13.37
C LYS A 586 38.22 2.73 12.49
N SER A 587 38.14 1.41 12.39
CA SER A 587 37.24 0.69 11.49
C SER A 587 35.85 0.41 12.07
N ARG A 588 35.61 0.77 13.34
CA ARG A 588 34.33 0.59 14.01
C ARG A 588 33.25 1.47 13.38
N PHE A 589 32.48 0.88 12.47
CA PHE A 589 31.30 1.52 11.90
C PHE A 589 30.14 1.56 12.90
N GLY A 590 29.27 2.56 12.74
CA GLY A 590 28.07 2.72 13.55
C GLY A 590 26.84 2.06 12.92
N ASN A 591 25.71 2.16 13.62
CA ASN A 591 24.45 1.55 13.19
C ASN A 591 23.97 2.02 11.80
N ALA A 592 24.29 3.25 11.38
CA ALA A 592 23.90 3.76 10.06
C ALA A 592 24.45 2.92 8.90
N PHE A 593 25.75 2.60 8.96
CA PHE A 593 26.42 1.79 7.94
C PHE A 593 25.90 0.35 7.97
N HIS A 594 25.91 -0.28 9.14
CA HIS A 594 25.54 -1.68 9.26
C HIS A 594 24.05 -1.93 8.99
N LEU A 595 23.15 -1.04 9.42
CA LEU A 595 21.73 -1.19 9.12
C LEU A 595 21.46 -1.01 7.61
N CYS A 596 22.13 -0.08 6.94
CA CYS A 596 22.05 0.06 5.48
C CYS A 596 22.56 -1.19 4.76
N ARG A 597 23.73 -1.70 5.18
CA ARG A 597 24.32 -2.95 4.68
C ARG A 597 23.37 -4.13 4.80
N GLU A 598 22.75 -4.34 5.96
CA GLU A 598 21.81 -5.44 6.15
C GLU A 598 20.50 -5.29 5.35
N ILE A 599 20.05 -4.05 5.08
CA ILE A 599 18.92 -3.81 4.18
C ILE A 599 19.28 -4.16 2.74
N LEU A 600 20.48 -3.78 2.30
CA LEU A 600 21.00 -4.16 0.98
C LEU A 600 21.18 -5.68 0.88
N ARG A 601 21.61 -6.34 1.96
CA ARG A 601 21.67 -7.79 2.04
C ARG A 601 20.31 -8.45 1.83
N LEU A 602 19.27 -8.00 2.54
CA LEU A 602 17.91 -8.49 2.35
C LEU A 602 17.44 -8.28 0.90
N THR A 603 17.74 -7.12 0.34
CA THR A 603 17.37 -6.77 -1.04
C THR A 603 18.05 -7.69 -2.03
N LYS A 604 19.37 -7.92 -1.86
CA LYS A 604 20.15 -8.83 -2.69
C LYS A 604 19.61 -10.26 -2.63
N LEU A 605 19.31 -10.79 -1.44
CA LEU A 605 18.69 -12.11 -1.31
C LEU A 605 17.39 -12.22 -2.14
N ILE A 606 16.53 -11.20 -2.11
CA ILE A 606 15.26 -11.20 -2.86
C ILE A 606 15.53 -11.12 -4.36
N VAL A 607 16.39 -10.20 -4.81
CA VAL A 607 16.73 -10.02 -6.22
C VAL A 607 17.37 -11.30 -6.77
N ASP A 608 18.32 -11.89 -6.04
CA ASP A 608 18.99 -13.14 -6.42
C ASP A 608 18.00 -14.32 -6.56
N CYS A 609 16.93 -14.37 -5.76
CA CYS A 609 15.86 -15.36 -5.97
C CYS A 609 15.21 -15.20 -7.34
N HIS A 610 14.87 -13.97 -7.72
CA HIS A 610 14.31 -13.68 -9.04
C HIS A 610 15.32 -13.92 -10.17
N VAL A 611 16.60 -13.66 -9.95
CA VAL A 611 17.66 -13.97 -10.93
C VAL A 611 17.73 -15.48 -11.16
N GLN A 612 17.74 -16.30 -10.11
CA GLN A 612 17.74 -17.77 -10.25
C GLN A 612 16.51 -18.31 -10.99
N TYR A 613 15.34 -17.70 -10.77
CA TYR A 613 14.14 -18.01 -11.55
C TYR A 613 14.29 -17.64 -13.03
N ARG A 614 14.83 -16.45 -13.32
CA ARG A 614 15.03 -15.96 -14.69
C ARG A 614 16.13 -16.69 -15.46
N LEU A 615 17.08 -17.31 -14.77
CA LEU A 615 18.09 -18.19 -15.37
C LEU A 615 17.57 -19.61 -15.64
N GLY A 616 16.35 -19.94 -15.22
CA GLY A 616 15.79 -21.29 -15.39
C GLY A 616 16.23 -22.31 -14.33
N ASN A 617 17.02 -21.90 -13.33
CA ASN A 617 17.56 -22.82 -12.32
C ASN A 617 16.53 -23.23 -11.24
N VAL A 618 15.47 -22.43 -11.07
CA VAL A 618 14.46 -22.57 -10.03
C VAL A 618 13.09 -22.29 -10.65
N ASP A 619 12.09 -23.12 -10.32
CA ASP A 619 10.72 -22.92 -10.84
C ASP A 619 9.94 -21.80 -10.11
N ALA A 620 8.79 -21.42 -10.64
CA ALA A 620 7.97 -20.35 -10.06
C ALA A 620 7.47 -20.67 -8.64
N PHE A 621 7.15 -21.93 -8.35
CA PHE A 621 6.68 -22.37 -7.03
C PHE A 621 7.79 -22.32 -5.97
N GLN A 622 9.01 -22.73 -6.33
CA GLN A 622 10.21 -22.65 -5.50
C GLN A 622 10.63 -21.19 -5.30
N LEU A 623 10.51 -20.34 -6.32
CA LEU A 623 10.68 -18.89 -6.17
C LEU A 623 9.70 -18.35 -5.11
N ALA A 624 8.41 -18.69 -5.22
CA ALA A 624 7.40 -18.23 -4.27
C ALA A 624 7.66 -18.75 -2.84
N ASP A 625 8.01 -20.03 -2.66
CA ASP A 625 8.41 -20.58 -1.34
C ASP A 625 9.70 -19.94 -0.82
N GLY A 626 10.65 -19.63 -1.70
CA GLY A 626 11.89 -18.94 -1.39
C GLY A 626 11.67 -17.51 -0.89
N LEU A 627 10.80 -16.75 -1.55
CA LEU A 627 10.38 -15.42 -1.10
C LEU A 627 9.64 -15.49 0.23
N GLN A 628 8.73 -16.45 0.40
CA GLN A 628 8.03 -16.66 1.68
C GLN A 628 9.03 -16.99 2.79
N PHE A 629 9.99 -17.88 2.52
CA PHE A 629 11.03 -18.22 3.47
C PHE A 629 11.86 -17.00 3.85
N THR A 630 12.27 -16.20 2.87
CA THR A 630 13.06 -14.97 3.06
C THR A 630 12.35 -13.98 3.97
N PHE A 631 11.10 -13.62 3.67
CA PHE A 631 10.35 -12.68 4.50
C PHE A 631 9.98 -13.23 5.88
N ALA A 632 9.83 -14.54 6.03
CA ALA A 632 9.57 -15.16 7.33
C ALA A 632 10.82 -15.29 8.21
N HIS A 633 12.02 -15.34 7.62
CA HIS A 633 13.29 -15.63 8.32
C HIS A 633 14.36 -14.54 8.17
N VAL A 634 13.96 -13.28 7.94
CA VAL A 634 14.90 -12.14 7.88
C VAL A 634 15.81 -12.05 9.11
N GLY A 635 15.33 -12.42 10.30
CA GLY A 635 16.17 -12.44 11.50
C GLY A 635 17.28 -13.50 11.52
N GLN A 636 17.17 -14.53 10.68
CA GLN A 636 18.17 -15.59 10.53
C GLN A 636 19.08 -15.32 9.33
N LEU A 637 18.49 -14.90 8.21
CA LEU A 637 19.22 -14.61 6.96
C LEU A 637 20.00 -13.28 7.01
N THR A 638 19.60 -12.37 7.89
CA THR A 638 20.27 -11.07 8.08
C THR A 638 20.58 -10.82 9.56
N GLY A 639 21.40 -9.82 9.82
CA GLY A 639 21.76 -9.34 11.15
C GLY A 639 21.05 -8.04 11.58
N MET A 640 19.98 -7.61 10.89
CA MET A 640 19.36 -6.28 11.09
C MET A 640 19.00 -5.97 12.55
N TYR A 641 18.53 -6.98 13.30
CA TYR A 641 18.12 -6.85 14.69
C TYR A 641 19.26 -6.41 15.63
N ARG A 642 20.53 -6.70 15.27
CA ARG A 642 21.72 -6.32 16.05
C ARG A 642 21.94 -4.79 16.03
N TYR A 643 21.59 -4.15 14.91
CA TYR A 643 21.81 -2.72 14.69
C TYR A 643 20.55 -1.88 14.96
N LYS A 644 19.37 -2.52 15.01
CA LYS A 644 18.12 -1.92 15.47
C LYS A 644 17.18 -2.98 16.07
N TYR A 645 17.25 -3.16 17.38
CA TYR A 645 16.50 -4.23 18.08
C TYR A 645 14.96 -4.09 18.00
N LYS A 646 14.42 -2.88 17.83
CA LYS A 646 12.96 -2.67 17.67
C LYS A 646 12.35 -3.47 16.50
N LEU A 647 13.19 -3.86 15.53
CA LEU A 647 12.84 -4.73 14.41
C LEU A 647 12.37 -6.14 14.83
N MET A 648 12.65 -6.56 16.07
CA MET A 648 12.05 -7.78 16.65
C MET A 648 10.52 -7.77 16.64
N LYS A 649 9.89 -6.58 16.58
CA LYS A 649 8.44 -6.47 16.37
C LYS A 649 8.03 -7.11 15.03
N GLN A 650 8.72 -6.76 13.94
CA GLN A 650 8.44 -7.30 12.60
C GLN A 650 8.78 -8.78 12.50
N ILE A 651 9.94 -9.22 13.00
CA ILE A 651 10.33 -10.64 12.99
C ILE A 651 9.27 -11.51 13.67
N ARG A 652 8.79 -11.09 14.85
CA ARG A 652 7.73 -11.82 15.56
C ARG A 652 6.42 -11.83 14.78
N GLN A 653 6.03 -10.69 14.21
CA GLN A 653 4.82 -10.59 13.38
C GLN A 653 4.89 -11.51 12.15
N CYS A 654 6.02 -11.60 11.45
CA CYS A 654 6.20 -12.52 10.33
C CYS A 654 6.15 -13.99 10.79
N LYS A 655 6.68 -14.31 11.97
CA LYS A 655 6.55 -15.65 12.57
C LYS A 655 5.09 -15.99 12.89
N ASP A 656 4.34 -15.05 13.43
CA ASP A 656 2.92 -15.23 13.74
C ASP A 656 2.09 -15.39 12.45
N LEU A 657 2.37 -14.61 11.41
CA LEU A 657 1.78 -14.77 10.07
C LEU A 657 2.12 -16.13 9.46
N LYS A 658 3.38 -16.59 9.60
CA LYS A 658 3.79 -17.93 9.15
C LYS A 658 2.94 -19.01 9.82
N HIS A 659 2.72 -18.95 11.13
CA HIS A 659 1.88 -19.92 11.83
C HIS A 659 0.43 -19.89 11.33
N LEU A 660 -0.15 -18.68 11.18
CA LEU A 660 -1.50 -18.50 10.65
C LEU A 660 -1.67 -19.13 9.26
N ILE A 661 -0.77 -18.78 8.34
CA ILE A 661 -0.80 -19.23 6.94
C ILE A 661 -0.58 -20.75 6.88
N TYR A 662 0.44 -21.27 7.54
CA TYR A 662 0.84 -22.68 7.38
C TYR A 662 -0.21 -23.65 7.93
N TYR A 663 -0.91 -23.27 8.99
CA TYR A 663 -1.95 -24.12 9.59
C TYR A 663 -3.27 -24.08 8.82
N ARG A 664 -3.55 -23.04 8.04
CA ARG A 664 -4.65 -23.04 7.08
C ARG A 664 -4.25 -23.72 5.76
N PHE A 665 -3.00 -23.54 5.31
CA PHE A 665 -2.49 -24.08 4.05
C PHE A 665 -2.29 -25.61 4.08
N ASN A 666 -1.65 -26.12 5.13
CA ASN A 666 -1.34 -27.55 5.29
C ASN A 666 -2.49 -28.28 5.99
N THR A 667 -3.65 -28.30 5.34
CA THR A 667 -4.89 -28.94 5.81
C THR A 667 -5.40 -29.92 4.76
N GLY A 668 -6.09 -30.97 5.22
CA GLY A 668 -6.58 -32.05 4.35
C GLY A 668 -5.43 -32.87 3.76
N ALA A 669 -5.44 -33.04 2.44
CA ALA A 669 -4.44 -33.82 1.70
C ALA A 669 -3.03 -33.18 1.67
N VAL A 670 -2.88 -31.91 2.07
CA VAL A 670 -1.60 -31.18 2.01
C VAL A 670 -0.81 -31.37 3.31
N GLY A 671 0.30 -32.11 3.23
CA GLY A 671 1.17 -32.42 4.37
C GLY A 671 2.07 -31.27 4.86
N LYS A 672 2.81 -31.54 5.95
CA LYS A 672 3.87 -30.65 6.47
C LYS A 672 5.11 -30.73 5.58
N GLY A 673 5.69 -29.59 5.24
CA GLY A 673 6.90 -29.52 4.42
C GLY A 673 7.11 -28.13 3.80
N PRO A 674 8.21 -27.92 3.06
CA PRO A 674 8.38 -26.76 2.16
C PRO A 674 7.30 -26.76 1.06
N GLY A 675 7.22 -25.67 0.28
CA GLY A 675 6.22 -25.50 -0.79
C GLY A 675 5.07 -24.58 -0.41
N VAL A 676 5.27 -23.65 0.52
CA VAL A 676 4.25 -22.63 0.85
C VAL A 676 4.72 -21.29 0.29
N GLY A 677 4.19 -20.89 -0.85
CA GLY A 677 4.61 -19.68 -1.58
C GLY A 677 3.83 -18.39 -1.26
N PHE A 678 3.01 -18.37 -0.21
CA PHE A 678 2.10 -17.26 0.07
C PHE A 678 2.78 -16.08 0.81
N TRP A 679 3.63 -15.34 0.10
CA TRP A 679 4.55 -14.35 0.68
C TRP A 679 4.00 -12.95 0.92
N ALA A 680 2.85 -12.59 0.33
CA ALA A 680 2.31 -11.24 0.39
C ALA A 680 2.16 -10.66 1.82
N PRO A 681 1.70 -11.42 2.83
CA PRO A 681 1.59 -10.88 4.19
C PRO A 681 2.95 -10.52 4.81
N GLY A 682 3.97 -11.35 4.61
CA GLY A 682 5.32 -11.11 5.13
C GLY A 682 5.99 -9.92 4.43
N TRP A 683 5.87 -9.87 3.10
CA TRP A 683 6.34 -8.76 2.27
C TRP A 683 5.79 -7.40 2.73
N ARG A 684 4.47 -7.32 3.01
CA ARG A 684 3.83 -6.09 3.52
C ARG A 684 4.41 -5.63 4.86
N VAL A 685 4.70 -6.54 5.78
CA VAL A 685 5.32 -6.20 7.08
C VAL A 685 6.67 -5.50 6.88
N TRP A 686 7.49 -6.00 5.97
CA TRP A 686 8.81 -5.44 5.68
C TRP A 686 8.74 -4.10 4.94
N LEU A 687 7.77 -3.91 4.04
CA LEU A 687 7.57 -2.61 3.39
C LEU A 687 7.03 -1.54 4.34
N PHE A 688 6.13 -1.89 5.27
CA PHE A 688 5.73 -0.95 6.32
C PHE A 688 6.87 -0.63 7.28
N PHE A 689 7.80 -1.56 7.51
CA PHE A 689 9.06 -1.26 8.18
C PHE A 689 9.92 -0.29 7.38
N MET A 690 10.07 -0.50 6.06
CA MET A 690 10.82 0.39 5.19
C MET A 690 10.26 1.82 5.20
N ARG A 691 8.93 1.96 5.12
CA ARG A 691 8.24 3.26 5.23
C ARG A 691 8.64 4.04 6.49
N GLY A 692 8.82 3.36 7.61
CA GLY A 692 9.23 3.98 8.88
C GLY A 692 10.74 4.17 9.04
N ILE A 693 11.56 3.33 8.39
CA ILE A 693 13.02 3.37 8.52
C ILE A 693 13.69 4.37 7.58
N VAL A 694 13.08 4.61 6.41
CA VAL A 694 13.65 5.47 5.35
C VAL A 694 13.99 6.87 5.88
N PRO A 695 13.10 7.62 6.53
CA PRO A 695 13.45 8.95 7.06
C PRO A 695 14.54 8.91 8.14
N LEU A 696 14.59 7.84 8.94
CA LEU A 696 15.60 7.67 9.99
C LEU A 696 16.98 7.42 9.38
N LEU A 697 17.06 6.55 8.37
CA LEU A 697 18.31 6.23 7.69
C LEU A 697 18.78 7.37 6.79
N GLU A 698 17.90 8.06 6.08
CA GLU A 698 18.26 9.26 5.32
C GLU A 698 18.94 10.30 6.21
N ARG A 699 18.43 10.51 7.44
CA ARG A 699 19.07 11.40 8.42
C ARG A 699 20.41 10.84 8.92
N TRP A 700 20.47 9.55 9.26
CA TRP A 700 21.70 8.93 9.80
C TRP A 700 22.83 8.87 8.77
N LEU A 701 22.52 8.48 7.54
CA LEU A 701 23.45 8.44 6.41
C LEU A 701 23.82 9.86 5.98
N GLY A 702 22.86 10.81 5.96
CA GLY A 702 23.15 12.22 5.72
C GLY A 702 24.18 12.77 6.72
N ASN A 703 23.98 12.54 8.02
CA ASN A 703 24.94 12.96 9.06
C ASN A 703 26.28 12.23 8.95
N LEU A 704 26.28 10.96 8.55
CA LEU A 704 27.50 10.18 8.34
C LEU A 704 28.33 10.76 7.19
N LEU A 705 27.68 11.09 6.08
CA LEU A 705 28.31 11.66 4.89
C LEU A 705 28.78 13.10 5.14
N ALA A 706 27.94 13.95 5.72
CA ALA A 706 28.31 15.32 6.11
C ALA A 706 29.58 15.31 6.98
N ARG A 707 29.60 14.47 8.03
CA ARG A 707 30.78 14.30 8.89
C ARG A 707 32.02 13.77 8.16
N GLN A 708 31.84 12.99 7.10
CA GLN A 708 32.95 12.44 6.31
C GLN A 708 33.53 13.46 5.33
N PHE A 709 32.72 14.36 4.80
CA PHE A 709 33.14 15.38 3.83
C PHE A 709 33.52 16.71 4.48
N GLU A 710 32.78 17.16 5.49
CA GLU A 710 32.96 18.45 6.19
C GLU A 710 33.80 18.30 7.46
N GLY A 711 33.97 17.08 7.97
CA GLY A 711 34.68 16.80 9.22
C GLY A 711 33.78 16.87 10.46
N ARG A 712 34.37 16.79 11.66
CA ARG A 712 33.66 16.92 12.94
C ARG A 712 33.89 18.30 13.53
N ASN A 713 32.82 19.01 13.85
CA ASN A 713 32.89 20.24 14.63
C ASN A 713 33.17 19.91 16.11
N SER A 714 34.38 20.22 16.59
CA SER A 714 34.84 19.87 17.94
C SER A 714 34.13 20.68 19.05
N LYS A 715 33.73 21.92 18.77
CA LYS A 715 33.05 22.84 19.72
C LYS A 715 31.65 23.31 19.28
N GLY A 716 31.08 22.74 18.21
CA GLY A 716 29.85 23.25 17.61
C GLY A 716 28.54 22.97 18.36
N VAL A 717 28.54 22.03 19.32
CA VAL A 717 27.35 21.68 20.11
C VAL A 717 27.75 21.58 21.58
N ALA A 718 27.08 22.37 22.43
CA ALA A 718 27.24 22.29 23.87
C ALA A 718 26.86 20.89 24.37
N LYS A 719 27.73 20.25 25.16
CA LYS A 719 27.47 18.90 25.67
C LYS A 719 26.46 18.99 26.82
N THR A 720 25.31 18.33 26.67
CA THR A 720 24.28 18.25 27.73
C THR A 720 24.82 17.58 28.99
N VAL A 721 24.43 18.09 30.16
CA VAL A 721 24.77 17.49 31.46
C VAL A 721 23.98 16.19 31.65
N THR A 722 24.62 15.08 31.33
CA THR A 722 24.10 13.73 31.63
C THR A 722 24.47 13.30 33.04
N LYS A 723 23.84 12.25 33.58
CA LYS A 723 24.06 11.72 34.94
C LYS A 723 25.54 11.69 35.40
N GLN A 724 26.47 11.32 34.52
CA GLN A 724 27.92 11.27 34.80
C GLN A 724 28.56 12.63 35.11
N ARG A 725 28.01 13.73 34.60
CA ARG A 725 28.56 15.09 34.73
C ARG A 725 27.75 15.99 35.66
N VAL A 726 26.69 15.47 36.28
CA VAL A 726 25.82 16.27 37.16
C VAL A 726 26.62 16.88 38.31
N ARG A 727 27.47 16.08 38.97
CA ARG A 727 28.33 16.56 40.06
C ARG A 727 29.36 17.58 39.59
N THR A 728 30.12 17.28 38.54
CA THR A 728 31.13 18.18 37.98
C THR A 728 30.52 19.49 37.46
N SER A 729 29.30 19.42 36.90
CA SER A 729 28.57 20.62 36.46
C SER A 729 28.10 21.45 37.64
N MET A 730 27.63 20.84 38.73
CA MET A 730 27.27 21.57 39.95
C MET A 730 28.50 22.25 40.57
N PHE A 731 29.62 21.54 40.73
CA PHE A 731 30.87 22.13 41.25
C PHE A 731 31.48 23.20 40.34
N SER A 732 31.18 23.18 39.04
CA SER A 732 31.61 24.22 38.11
C SER A 732 30.68 25.45 38.10
N GLN A 733 29.52 25.35 38.75
CA GLN A 733 28.55 26.45 38.90
C GLN A 733 28.69 27.18 40.25
N PHE A 734 29.22 26.51 41.27
CA PHE A 734 29.82 27.14 42.45
C PHE A 734 31.20 27.71 42.09
#